data_AF-A0A443S290-F1
#
_entry.id   AF-A0A443S290-F1
#
_cell.length_a   1.000
_cell.length_b   1.000
_cell.length_c   1.000
_cell.angle_alpha   90.00
_cell.angle_beta   90.00
_cell.angle_gamma   90.00
#
_symmetry.space_group_name_H-M   'P 1'
#
loop_
_entity.id
_entity.type
_entity.pdbx_description
1 polymer ?
#
loop_
_entity_poly.entity_id
_entity_poly.type
_entity_poly.pdbx_seq_one_letter_code
_entity_poly.pdbx_strand_id
1 'polypeptide(L)'
;MSPNYPLAYNHDAVCEWIIHVSKGSRVSVQLMDVDFEVIEQSCSDDYLEFYDGNSDRSPIIRKVCKLESNGAIMSTKNVMFIKFQTDSRISYRGFRLQYTTHCSAQLSGYRGVIESPNFPEFPVGQVNCSWIVSVPIGHNITFTFSHQNISNDNGCSVINTTNTKKANEINNLIFDICAIKDKVVPSLFNVSSNVAVIQFFRKTMSTKFRMEWYAVGCGGEFVNKRYGTFESPNYPNGYPKDTECLWHITVDLKEHVVLYFHEFSLEVQPAVGQCNSDFVSVYSGPDVNSPLLTTLCDKLTKSLTISSSGNQMTVRFKSDNSVSGRGFSASFQAQPGACGGVFENNQGSLTSKNYPSKYDATDDCEWLITVTGMHKIQLKFDDFDLPENTDCSSSYIIVYDGVSESSPSLLKHCGKTLPTVVLSTSNSMLIRLKSDGISAAKGFKASYKAICGGTIVVSRDDHSSHELLSSNYPYESVDIDFCNWTLTAENPSDKIILTFTNIISEKLNDCSENYVEVKEGDSENGPLIARYCGTQIPPPIISSGNSLHVYLHENAVFRAVFTTAISTCGGLLDSETGTFVSPGYPNDYPLNVECVWTLECSPGNRVSLSFTDFHIEQSEYCKSDYVEIRENDFSGKLIGRFCGNSIPNLHELSANVLWVKFRSDELSSSQGFRAVYSLLHGVDITGTSG
;
A
#
# COMPACT_ATOMS: atom_id res chain seq x y z
N MET A 1 -27.81 -38.94 -24.84
CA MET A 1 -29.21 -39.06 -25.31
C MET A 1 -30.09 -38.86 -24.09
N SER A 2 -31.32 -38.37 -24.26
CA SER A 2 -32.30 -38.36 -23.17
C SER A 2 -32.61 -39.78 -22.70
N PRO A 3 -33.04 -39.97 -21.45
CA PRO A 3 -33.61 -41.23 -21.00
C PRO A 3 -34.73 -41.69 -21.94
N ASN A 4 -34.80 -42.99 -22.20
CA ASN A 4 -35.77 -43.67 -23.08
C ASN A 4 -35.72 -43.34 -24.58
N TYR A 5 -34.87 -42.42 -25.05
CA TYR A 5 -34.78 -42.06 -26.48
C TYR A 5 -34.63 -43.31 -27.38
N PRO A 6 -35.41 -43.48 -28.47
CA PRO A 6 -36.33 -42.49 -29.07
C PRO A 6 -37.78 -42.53 -28.54
N LEU A 7 -38.05 -43.25 -27.44
CA LEU A 7 -39.35 -43.25 -26.76
C LEU A 7 -39.50 -42.00 -25.86
N ALA A 8 -40.72 -41.80 -25.36
CA ALA A 8 -41.05 -40.65 -24.53
C ALA A 8 -40.18 -40.54 -23.26
N TYR A 9 -39.68 -39.34 -22.97
CA TYR A 9 -38.97 -39.08 -21.70
C TYR A 9 -39.95 -39.05 -20.51
N ASN A 10 -39.43 -39.17 -19.29
CA ASN A 10 -40.24 -39.14 -18.08
C ASN A 10 -40.63 -37.71 -17.70
N HIS A 11 -41.81 -37.52 -17.11
CA HIS A 11 -42.25 -36.27 -16.49
C HIS A 11 -41.51 -35.99 -15.17
N ASP A 12 -41.46 -34.73 -14.77
CA ASP A 12 -40.76 -34.22 -13.56
C ASP A 12 -39.29 -34.70 -13.44
N ALA A 13 -38.64 -34.96 -14.58
CA ALA A 13 -37.30 -35.48 -14.62
C ALA A 13 -36.27 -34.34 -14.55
N VAL A 14 -35.28 -34.51 -13.67
CA VAL A 14 -34.04 -33.72 -13.67
C VAL A 14 -32.90 -34.66 -13.98
N CYS A 15 -32.25 -34.46 -15.12
CA CYS A 15 -31.13 -35.28 -15.55
C CYS A 15 -29.91 -34.41 -15.82
N GLU A 16 -28.77 -34.85 -15.33
CA GLU A 16 -27.53 -34.08 -15.34
C GLU A 16 -26.40 -34.90 -15.95
N TRP A 17 -25.62 -34.27 -16.84
CA TRP A 17 -24.44 -34.88 -17.45
C TRP A 17 -23.27 -33.93 -17.39
N ILE A 18 -22.07 -34.49 -17.27
CA ILE A 18 -20.82 -33.74 -17.34
C ILE A 18 -19.97 -34.34 -18.45
N ILE A 19 -19.61 -33.52 -19.43
CA ILE A 19 -18.69 -33.90 -20.49
C ILE A 19 -17.31 -33.39 -20.12
N HIS A 20 -16.35 -34.31 -19.99
CA HIS A 20 -14.94 -33.99 -19.84
C HIS A 20 -14.19 -34.32 -21.13
N VAL A 21 -13.43 -33.35 -21.63
CA VAL A 21 -12.46 -33.56 -22.72
C VAL A 21 -11.04 -33.25 -22.23
N SER A 22 -10.05 -33.66 -23.04
CA SER A 22 -8.62 -33.47 -22.77
C SER A 22 -8.30 -32.02 -22.42
N LYS A 23 -7.43 -31.81 -21.41
CA LYS A 23 -7.04 -30.47 -20.96
C LYS A 23 -6.43 -29.64 -22.10
N GLY A 24 -6.74 -28.35 -22.11
CA GLY A 24 -6.39 -27.45 -23.22
C GLY A 24 -7.33 -27.53 -24.42
N SER A 25 -8.32 -28.44 -24.44
CA SER A 25 -9.36 -28.51 -25.47
C SER A 25 -10.70 -27.96 -24.96
N ARG A 26 -11.66 -27.77 -25.88
CA ARG A 26 -13.03 -27.32 -25.59
C ARG A 26 -14.04 -28.38 -25.99
N VAL A 27 -15.18 -28.40 -25.32
CA VAL A 27 -16.30 -29.29 -25.67
C VAL A 27 -17.12 -28.60 -26.75
N SER A 28 -17.34 -29.29 -27.87
CA SER A 28 -18.26 -28.86 -28.93
C SER A 28 -19.41 -29.84 -29.03
N VAL A 29 -20.63 -29.39 -28.80
CA VAL A 29 -21.85 -30.20 -28.85
C VAL A 29 -22.68 -29.82 -30.07
N GLN A 30 -23.09 -30.83 -30.81
CA GLN A 30 -24.06 -30.71 -31.89
C GLN A 30 -25.34 -31.46 -31.53
N LEU A 31 -26.46 -30.76 -31.64
CA LEU A 31 -27.79 -31.33 -31.45
C LEU A 31 -28.22 -32.03 -32.73
N MET A 32 -28.51 -33.33 -32.64
CA MET A 32 -28.93 -34.15 -33.77
C MET A 32 -30.45 -34.25 -33.86
N ASP A 33 -31.12 -34.33 -32.71
CA ASP A 33 -32.57 -34.41 -32.58
C ASP A 33 -32.97 -33.75 -31.27
N VAL A 34 -34.03 -32.94 -31.29
CA VAL A 34 -34.63 -32.30 -30.12
C VAL A 34 -36.13 -32.23 -30.38
N ASP A 35 -36.89 -32.92 -29.53
CA ASP A 35 -38.33 -33.07 -29.62
C ASP A 35 -38.91 -33.02 -28.20
N PHE A 36 -39.37 -31.83 -27.79
CA PHE A 36 -39.84 -31.50 -26.44
C PHE A 36 -41.20 -30.80 -26.50
N GLU A 37 -41.88 -30.70 -25.35
CA GLU A 37 -43.06 -29.85 -25.20
C GLU A 37 -42.67 -28.37 -25.33
N VAL A 38 -43.33 -27.67 -26.26
CA VAL A 38 -43.15 -26.23 -26.47
C VAL A 38 -44.51 -25.57 -26.58
N ILE A 39 -45.02 -25.02 -25.47
CA ILE A 39 -46.28 -24.25 -25.46
C ILE A 39 -46.01 -22.76 -25.68
N GLU A 40 -44.92 -22.22 -25.13
CA GLU A 40 -44.52 -20.81 -25.25
C GLU A 40 -43.16 -20.60 -25.93
N GLN A 41 -42.92 -19.40 -26.47
CA GLN A 41 -41.59 -19.00 -27.01
C GLN A 41 -40.49 -18.87 -25.94
N SER A 42 -40.84 -18.97 -24.65
CA SER A 42 -39.97 -18.70 -23.50
C SER A 42 -39.13 -19.91 -23.03
N CYS A 43 -39.29 -21.10 -23.63
CA CYS A 43 -38.64 -22.35 -23.19
C CYS A 43 -38.78 -22.59 -21.67
N SER A 44 -39.99 -22.40 -21.14
CA SER A 44 -40.33 -22.53 -19.72
C SER A 44 -40.67 -23.95 -19.27
N ASP A 45 -41.14 -24.78 -20.20
CA ASP A 45 -41.64 -26.13 -19.96
C ASP A 45 -40.45 -27.11 -19.95
N ASP A 46 -40.30 -27.92 -20.99
CA ASP A 46 -39.21 -28.88 -21.12
C ASP A 46 -38.01 -28.29 -21.86
N TYR A 47 -36.83 -28.34 -21.24
CA TYR A 47 -35.65 -27.70 -21.80
C TYR A 47 -34.33 -28.38 -21.44
N LEU A 48 -33.32 -28.07 -22.25
CA LEU A 48 -31.95 -28.49 -22.11
C LEU A 48 -31.03 -27.27 -21.95
N GLU A 49 -30.27 -27.21 -20.87
CA GLU A 49 -29.33 -26.14 -20.54
C GLU A 49 -27.89 -26.64 -20.59
N PHE A 50 -27.02 -25.82 -21.18
CA PHE A 50 -25.59 -26.06 -21.30
C PHE A 50 -24.85 -25.01 -20.50
N TYR A 51 -23.94 -25.43 -19.64
CA TYR A 51 -23.19 -24.56 -18.73
C TYR A 51 -21.68 -24.69 -18.96
N ASP A 52 -20.96 -23.58 -18.89
CA ASP A 52 -19.52 -23.47 -19.13
C ASP A 52 -18.70 -23.82 -17.88
N GLY A 53 -18.83 -25.06 -17.43
CA GLY A 53 -18.19 -25.54 -16.21
C GLY A 53 -18.65 -26.94 -15.82
N ASN A 54 -18.52 -27.25 -14.54
CA ASN A 54 -18.79 -28.59 -13.99
C ASN A 54 -20.07 -28.64 -13.13
N SER A 55 -20.84 -27.55 -13.06
CA SER A 55 -22.08 -27.47 -12.28
C SER A 55 -23.04 -26.43 -12.86
N ASP A 56 -24.29 -26.47 -12.43
CA ASP A 56 -25.35 -25.51 -12.77
C ASP A 56 -25.17 -24.10 -12.16
N ARG A 57 -24.17 -23.92 -11.29
CA ARG A 57 -23.71 -22.59 -10.84
C ARG A 57 -22.79 -21.89 -11.85
N SER A 58 -22.32 -22.62 -12.86
CA SER A 58 -21.44 -22.07 -13.90
C SER A 58 -22.23 -21.18 -14.85
N PRO A 59 -21.60 -20.31 -15.66
CA PRO A 59 -22.30 -19.48 -16.63
C PRO A 59 -23.06 -20.34 -17.66
N ILE A 60 -24.31 -19.96 -17.98
CA ILE A 60 -25.10 -20.66 -19.00
C ILE A 60 -24.59 -20.26 -20.39
N ILE A 61 -24.29 -21.26 -21.21
CA ILE A 61 -23.90 -21.09 -22.62
C ILE A 61 -25.16 -20.94 -23.47
N ARG A 62 -26.12 -21.84 -23.28
CA ARG A 62 -27.35 -21.88 -24.08
C ARG A 62 -28.45 -22.68 -23.40
N LYS A 63 -29.70 -22.23 -23.56
CA LYS A 63 -30.93 -22.95 -23.23
C LYS A 63 -31.65 -23.34 -24.52
N VAL A 64 -32.13 -24.57 -24.63
CA VAL A 64 -32.73 -25.13 -25.85
C VAL A 64 -34.01 -25.88 -25.51
N CYS A 65 -35.12 -25.50 -26.14
CA CYS A 65 -36.38 -26.24 -26.08
C CYS A 65 -36.87 -26.76 -27.46
N LYS A 66 -36.20 -26.41 -28.56
CA LYS A 66 -36.53 -26.84 -29.92
C LYS A 66 -35.27 -26.98 -30.76
N LEU A 67 -35.31 -27.76 -31.84
CA LEU A 67 -34.20 -27.85 -32.78
C LEU A 67 -34.06 -26.54 -33.58
N GLU A 68 -33.03 -25.75 -33.27
CA GLU A 68 -32.70 -24.53 -34.00
C GLU A 68 -31.52 -24.77 -34.94
N SER A 69 -31.55 -24.19 -36.15
CA SER A 69 -30.51 -24.33 -37.19
C SER A 69 -29.17 -23.66 -36.88
N ASN A 70 -28.92 -23.29 -35.62
CA ASN A 70 -27.70 -22.60 -35.20
C ASN A 70 -26.57 -23.59 -34.88
N GLY A 71 -25.33 -23.16 -35.14
CA GLY A 71 -24.11 -23.95 -35.06
C GLY A 71 -23.82 -24.62 -33.70
N ALA A 72 -22.73 -25.38 -33.66
CA ALA A 72 -22.34 -26.16 -32.49
C ALA A 72 -22.21 -25.31 -31.21
N ILE A 73 -22.65 -25.87 -30.09
CA ILE A 73 -22.58 -25.25 -28.76
C ILE A 73 -21.18 -25.52 -28.22
N MET A 74 -20.38 -24.47 -27.98
CA MET A 74 -18.99 -24.61 -27.55
C MET A 74 -18.76 -24.05 -26.14
N SER A 75 -18.03 -24.80 -25.31
CA SER A 75 -17.53 -24.31 -24.02
C SER A 75 -16.25 -23.49 -24.17
N THR A 76 -15.91 -22.69 -23.16
CA THR A 76 -14.57 -22.07 -23.07
C THR A 76 -13.58 -22.99 -22.35
N LYS A 77 -14.07 -23.87 -21.47
CA LYS A 77 -13.28 -24.84 -20.70
C LYS A 77 -13.30 -26.24 -21.31
N ASN A 78 -12.49 -27.14 -20.76
CA ASN A 78 -12.47 -28.57 -21.13
C ASN A 78 -13.59 -29.40 -20.47
N VAL A 79 -14.55 -28.73 -19.84
CA VAL A 79 -15.70 -29.35 -19.18
C VAL A 79 -16.97 -28.59 -19.54
N MET A 80 -18.06 -29.32 -19.75
CA MET A 80 -19.39 -28.77 -19.98
C MET A 80 -20.41 -29.54 -19.15
N PHE A 81 -21.23 -28.82 -18.40
CA PHE A 81 -22.32 -29.38 -17.61
C PHE A 81 -23.63 -29.20 -18.40
N ILE A 82 -24.42 -30.26 -18.48
CA ILE A 82 -25.66 -30.32 -19.25
C ILE A 82 -26.79 -30.71 -18.30
N LYS A 83 -27.84 -29.90 -18.25
CA LYS A 83 -29.02 -30.11 -17.42
C LYS A 83 -30.25 -30.23 -18.29
N PHE A 84 -30.97 -31.34 -18.18
CA PHE A 84 -32.27 -31.54 -18.78
C PHE A 84 -33.32 -31.52 -17.69
N GLN A 85 -34.34 -30.68 -17.87
CA GLN A 85 -35.42 -30.53 -16.90
C GLN A 85 -36.76 -30.56 -17.62
N THR A 86 -37.69 -31.33 -17.06
CA THR A 86 -39.05 -31.48 -17.60
C THR A 86 -40.10 -31.12 -16.56
N ASP A 87 -41.32 -30.86 -17.01
CA ASP A 87 -42.48 -30.64 -16.14
C ASP A 87 -43.35 -31.90 -15.99
N SER A 88 -44.53 -31.74 -15.37
CA SER A 88 -45.49 -32.83 -15.09
C SER A 88 -46.44 -33.15 -16.26
N ARG A 89 -46.28 -32.52 -17.43
CA ARG A 89 -47.26 -32.50 -18.52
C ARG A 89 -46.97 -33.48 -19.66
N ILE A 90 -46.55 -33.00 -20.84
CA ILE A 90 -46.50 -33.79 -22.08
C ILE A 90 -45.05 -34.21 -22.33
N SER A 91 -44.83 -35.48 -22.64
CA SER A 91 -43.52 -36.00 -23.04
C SER A 91 -43.48 -36.39 -24.52
N TYR A 92 -42.33 -36.11 -25.14
CA TYR A 92 -42.00 -36.43 -26.53
C TYR A 92 -40.73 -37.27 -26.61
N ARG A 93 -40.18 -37.49 -27.81
CA ARG A 93 -39.03 -38.40 -28.02
C ARG A 93 -37.75 -37.97 -27.31
N GLY A 94 -37.63 -36.70 -26.92
CA GLY A 94 -36.51 -36.16 -26.18
C GLY A 94 -35.38 -35.69 -27.09
N PHE A 95 -34.13 -35.98 -26.74
CA PHE A 95 -32.98 -35.46 -27.49
C PHE A 95 -31.87 -36.47 -27.76
N ARG A 96 -31.22 -36.29 -28.91
CA ARG A 96 -29.96 -36.91 -29.27
C ARG A 96 -28.93 -35.83 -29.58
N LEU A 97 -27.81 -35.89 -28.89
CA LEU A 97 -26.67 -35.01 -29.12
C LEU A 97 -25.42 -35.82 -29.42
N GLN A 98 -24.48 -35.19 -30.11
CA GLN A 98 -23.14 -35.69 -30.34
C GLN A 98 -22.17 -34.62 -29.86
N TYR A 99 -21.14 -35.00 -29.11
CA TYR A 99 -20.07 -34.10 -28.72
C TYR A 99 -18.78 -34.48 -29.43
N THR A 100 -17.92 -33.50 -29.63
CA THR A 100 -16.58 -33.65 -30.19
C THR A 100 -15.61 -32.81 -29.38
N THR A 101 -14.37 -33.28 -29.28
CA THR A 101 -13.28 -32.53 -28.67
C THR A 101 -12.76 -31.52 -29.69
N HIS A 102 -12.99 -30.23 -29.44
CA HIS A 102 -12.40 -29.16 -30.23
C HIS A 102 -11.04 -28.78 -29.64
N CYS A 103 -9.97 -29.34 -30.22
CA CYS A 103 -8.61 -29.22 -29.72
C CYS A 103 -7.85 -27.97 -30.21
N SER A 104 -8.57 -26.96 -30.71
CA SER A 104 -7.99 -25.65 -30.97
C SER A 104 -8.54 -24.62 -29.98
N ALA A 105 -7.64 -24.03 -29.19
CA ALA A 105 -8.01 -23.13 -28.11
C ALA A 105 -6.90 -22.11 -27.81
N GLN A 106 -7.31 -20.96 -27.31
CA GLN A 106 -6.41 -19.99 -26.69
C GLN A 106 -6.40 -20.22 -25.18
N LEU A 107 -5.20 -20.34 -24.62
CA LEU A 107 -4.92 -20.63 -23.22
C LEU A 107 -4.13 -19.45 -22.65
N SER A 108 -4.61 -18.87 -21.56
CA SER A 108 -3.96 -17.75 -20.88
C SER A 108 -3.81 -18.03 -19.40
N GLY A 109 -2.73 -17.54 -18.79
CA GLY A 109 -2.44 -17.69 -17.36
C GLY A 109 -0.94 -17.84 -17.08
N TYR A 110 -0.60 -18.28 -15.86
CA TYR A 110 0.79 -18.49 -15.43
C TYR A 110 1.23 -19.96 -15.50
N ARG A 111 0.28 -20.89 -15.57
CA ARG A 111 0.53 -22.31 -15.79
C ARG A 111 -0.67 -22.98 -16.43
N GLY A 112 -0.45 -24.11 -17.08
CA GLY A 112 -1.54 -24.90 -17.64
C GLY A 112 -1.08 -26.25 -18.13
N VAL A 113 -2.04 -27.00 -18.67
CA VAL A 113 -1.82 -28.35 -19.19
C VAL A 113 -2.50 -28.47 -20.55
N ILE A 114 -1.79 -29.07 -21.49
CA ILE A 114 -2.26 -29.42 -22.83
C ILE A 114 -2.13 -30.93 -22.97
N GLU A 115 -3.25 -31.58 -23.24
CA GLU A 115 -3.33 -33.02 -23.46
C GLU A 115 -3.73 -33.29 -24.91
N SER A 116 -3.12 -34.30 -25.52
CA SER A 116 -3.57 -34.79 -26.82
C SER A 116 -5.03 -35.25 -26.75
N PRO A 117 -5.83 -35.12 -27.81
CA PRO A 117 -7.22 -35.57 -27.77
C PRO A 117 -7.33 -37.04 -27.37
N ASN A 118 -8.31 -37.37 -26.51
CA ASN A 118 -8.54 -38.70 -25.95
C ASN A 118 -7.51 -39.19 -24.91
N PHE A 119 -6.58 -38.34 -24.46
CA PHE A 119 -5.65 -38.68 -23.37
C PHE A 119 -6.43 -39.15 -22.11
N PRO A 120 -6.01 -40.22 -21.41
CA PRO A 120 -4.72 -40.93 -21.50
C PRO A 120 -4.64 -42.00 -22.59
N GLU A 121 -5.72 -42.23 -23.33
CA GLU A 121 -5.75 -43.13 -24.47
C GLU A 121 -5.18 -42.45 -25.72
N PHE A 122 -4.91 -43.25 -26.76
CA PHE A 122 -4.49 -42.69 -28.04
C PHE A 122 -5.67 -41.95 -28.70
N PRO A 123 -5.42 -40.84 -29.41
CA PRO A 123 -6.45 -40.18 -30.19
C PRO A 123 -7.07 -41.16 -31.21
N VAL A 124 -8.29 -40.90 -31.68
CA VAL A 124 -8.93 -41.74 -32.73
C VAL A 124 -8.97 -40.95 -34.04
N GLY A 125 -8.51 -41.55 -35.13
CA GLY A 125 -8.49 -40.90 -36.46
C GLY A 125 -7.34 -39.90 -36.68
N GLN A 126 -7.43 -39.16 -37.79
CA GLN A 126 -6.51 -38.06 -38.12
C GLN A 126 -6.87 -36.81 -37.31
N VAL A 127 -5.85 -36.16 -36.75
CA VAL A 127 -6.04 -35.03 -35.83
C VAL A 127 -5.18 -33.85 -36.27
N ASN A 128 -5.76 -32.65 -36.24
CA ASN A 128 -5.07 -31.39 -36.49
C ASN A 128 -5.52 -30.37 -35.42
N CYS A 129 -4.66 -30.13 -34.42
CA CYS A 129 -4.93 -29.27 -33.28
C CYS A 129 -3.98 -28.08 -33.26
N SER A 130 -4.46 -26.94 -32.78
CA SER A 130 -3.65 -25.72 -32.63
C SER A 130 -3.99 -25.00 -31.32
N TRP A 131 -3.02 -24.90 -30.42
CA TRP A 131 -3.16 -24.14 -29.17
C TRP A 131 -2.32 -22.87 -29.22
N ILE A 132 -2.89 -21.77 -28.72
CA ILE A 132 -2.17 -20.52 -28.51
C ILE A 132 -2.04 -20.32 -27.01
N VAL A 133 -0.82 -20.39 -26.49
CA VAL A 133 -0.52 -20.10 -25.08
C VAL A 133 -0.04 -18.66 -24.99
N SER A 134 -0.73 -17.84 -24.20
CA SER A 134 -0.37 -16.44 -23.94
C SER A 134 -0.18 -16.22 -22.43
N VAL A 135 1.03 -15.83 -22.04
CA VAL A 135 1.36 -15.39 -20.69
C VAL A 135 1.47 -13.86 -20.64
N PRO A 136 1.44 -13.23 -19.45
CA PRO A 136 1.61 -11.78 -19.33
C PRO A 136 2.90 -11.28 -19.96
N ILE A 137 2.88 -10.03 -20.46
CA ILE A 137 4.04 -9.40 -21.10
C ILE A 137 5.19 -9.31 -20.08
N GLY A 138 6.42 -9.59 -20.52
CA GLY A 138 7.60 -9.69 -19.65
C GLY A 138 7.91 -11.12 -19.17
N HIS A 139 7.04 -12.08 -19.46
CA HIS A 139 7.28 -13.50 -19.18
C HIS A 139 7.69 -14.27 -20.44
N ASN A 140 8.56 -15.25 -20.23
CA ASN A 140 8.84 -16.35 -21.16
C ASN A 140 7.91 -17.52 -20.84
N ILE A 141 7.77 -18.48 -21.76
CA ILE A 141 6.97 -19.68 -21.54
C ILE A 141 7.90 -20.88 -21.53
N THR A 142 7.83 -21.68 -20.47
CA THR A 142 8.51 -22.96 -20.42
C THR A 142 7.52 -24.10 -20.51
N PHE A 143 7.86 -25.12 -21.29
CA PHE A 143 7.08 -26.33 -21.48
C PHE A 143 7.84 -27.54 -20.95
N THR A 144 7.10 -28.52 -20.42
CA THR A 144 7.61 -29.82 -19.99
C THR A 144 6.59 -30.91 -20.29
N PHE A 145 7.07 -32.14 -20.52
CA PHE A 145 6.20 -33.29 -20.74
C PHE A 145 6.19 -34.18 -19.50
N SER A 146 5.05 -34.31 -18.82
CA SER A 146 4.87 -35.34 -17.80
C SER A 146 4.65 -36.72 -18.38
N HIS A 147 3.95 -36.82 -19.53
CA HIS A 147 3.67 -38.10 -20.19
C HIS A 147 3.81 -37.94 -21.70
N GLN A 148 4.53 -38.87 -22.33
CA GLN A 148 4.71 -38.87 -23.78
C GLN A 148 4.82 -40.29 -24.32
N ASN A 149 4.17 -40.53 -25.44
CA ASN A 149 4.40 -41.68 -26.30
C ASN A 149 4.25 -41.17 -27.73
N ILE A 150 5.36 -40.93 -28.42
CA ILE A 150 5.43 -40.27 -29.73
C ILE A 150 6.00 -41.29 -30.72
N SER A 151 5.30 -41.53 -31.82
CA SER A 151 5.69 -42.55 -32.79
C SER A 151 6.72 -42.05 -33.81
N ASN A 152 7.66 -42.93 -34.17
CA ASN A 152 8.85 -42.62 -34.97
C ASN A 152 8.73 -42.99 -36.47
N ASP A 153 7.53 -43.09 -37.02
CA ASP A 153 7.38 -43.47 -38.44
C ASP A 153 7.69 -42.31 -39.40
N ASN A 154 7.92 -42.61 -40.69
CA ASN A 154 8.07 -41.64 -41.80
C ASN A 154 6.88 -40.65 -41.96
N GLY A 155 5.90 -40.70 -41.07
CA GLY A 155 4.82 -39.73 -40.88
C GLY A 155 4.75 -39.22 -39.44
N CYS A 156 5.90 -38.86 -38.86
CA CYS A 156 6.05 -38.40 -37.49
C CYS A 156 5.02 -37.31 -37.12
N SER A 157 4.46 -37.43 -35.92
CA SER A 157 3.51 -36.46 -35.39
C SER A 157 4.19 -35.14 -35.07
N VAL A 158 3.93 -34.14 -35.90
CA VAL A 158 4.55 -32.81 -35.83
C VAL A 158 3.94 -32.06 -34.65
N ILE A 159 4.64 -31.98 -33.52
CA ILE A 159 4.39 -30.98 -32.47
C ILE A 159 5.39 -29.86 -32.69
N ASN A 160 4.91 -28.74 -33.22
CA ASN A 160 5.75 -27.59 -33.51
C ASN A 160 5.38 -26.44 -32.60
N THR A 161 6.40 -25.82 -32.01
CA THR A 161 6.24 -24.57 -31.27
C THR A 161 6.90 -23.42 -32.00
N THR A 162 6.15 -22.32 -32.13
CA THR A 162 6.62 -21.09 -32.75
C THR A 162 6.40 -19.91 -31.82
N ASN A 163 7.30 -18.94 -31.88
CA ASN A 163 7.16 -17.65 -31.20
C ASN A 163 6.60 -16.64 -32.19
N THR A 164 5.36 -16.23 -31.97
CA THR A 164 4.71 -15.21 -32.81
C THR A 164 4.85 -13.84 -32.16
N LYS A 165 5.90 -13.08 -32.52
CA LYS A 165 5.97 -11.64 -32.21
C LYS A 165 5.04 -10.78 -33.09
N LYS A 166 4.47 -11.34 -34.16
CA LYS A 166 3.39 -10.80 -35.01
C LYS A 166 2.83 -11.95 -35.86
N ALA A 167 1.52 -11.98 -36.08
CA ALA A 167 0.76 -13.14 -36.57
C ALA A 167 1.00 -13.58 -38.04
N ASN A 168 2.04 -13.10 -38.74
CA ASN A 168 2.21 -13.33 -40.19
C ASN A 168 3.58 -13.86 -40.64
N GLU A 169 4.47 -14.31 -39.75
CA GLU A 169 5.75 -14.92 -40.15
C GLU A 169 5.90 -16.34 -39.58
N ILE A 170 5.78 -17.35 -40.45
CA ILE A 170 5.88 -18.79 -40.13
C ILE A 170 7.36 -19.26 -40.01
N ASN A 171 8.34 -18.38 -40.23
CA ASN A 171 9.75 -18.74 -40.36
C ASN A 171 10.53 -18.92 -39.04
N ASN A 172 9.92 -18.72 -37.87
CA ASN A 172 10.58 -18.85 -36.55
C ASN A 172 10.11 -20.10 -35.79
N LEU A 173 10.44 -21.28 -36.30
CA LEU A 173 10.29 -22.57 -35.61
C LEU A 173 11.30 -22.67 -34.47
N ILE A 174 10.81 -22.78 -33.23
CA ILE A 174 11.66 -22.92 -32.04
C ILE A 174 11.96 -24.39 -31.77
N PHE A 175 10.96 -25.25 -31.92
CA PHE A 175 11.08 -26.65 -31.56
C PHE A 175 10.15 -27.51 -32.41
N ASP A 176 10.70 -28.53 -33.07
CA ASP A 176 9.99 -29.54 -33.86
C ASP A 176 10.45 -30.93 -33.39
N ILE A 177 9.52 -31.70 -32.83
CA ILE A 177 9.83 -33.02 -32.26
C ILE A 177 10.23 -34.04 -33.34
N CYS A 178 9.79 -33.84 -34.59
CA CYS A 178 10.08 -34.75 -35.70
C CYS A 178 11.45 -34.54 -36.34
N ALA A 179 12.08 -33.38 -36.10
CA ALA A 179 13.42 -33.07 -36.61
C ALA A 179 14.57 -33.65 -35.74
N ILE A 180 14.26 -34.20 -34.56
CA ILE A 180 15.26 -34.72 -33.61
C ILE A 180 15.72 -36.12 -34.03
N LYS A 181 16.92 -36.20 -34.62
CA LYS A 181 17.53 -37.46 -35.07
C LYS A 181 17.91 -38.42 -33.93
N ASP A 182 18.13 -37.90 -32.72
CA ASP A 182 18.74 -38.63 -31.59
C ASP A 182 17.77 -39.10 -30.49
N LYS A 183 16.47 -39.20 -30.77
CA LYS A 183 15.49 -39.92 -29.93
C LYS A 183 15.34 -39.46 -28.47
N VAL A 184 15.77 -38.25 -28.10
CA VAL A 184 15.55 -37.68 -26.76
C VAL A 184 14.80 -36.36 -26.90
N VAL A 185 13.50 -36.39 -26.60
CA VAL A 185 12.71 -35.17 -26.41
C VAL A 185 13.21 -34.50 -25.12
N PRO A 186 13.66 -33.23 -25.13
CA PRO A 186 14.06 -32.53 -23.92
C PRO A 186 12.91 -32.51 -22.93
N SER A 187 13.19 -32.81 -21.67
CA SER A 187 12.21 -32.72 -20.59
C SER A 187 11.70 -31.29 -20.37
N LEU A 188 12.45 -30.28 -20.82
CA LEU A 188 12.14 -28.87 -20.69
C LEU A 188 12.52 -28.11 -21.97
N PHE A 189 11.66 -27.23 -22.46
CA PHE A 189 12.03 -26.27 -23.51
C PHE A 189 11.39 -24.90 -23.29
N ASN A 190 12.13 -23.84 -23.64
CA ASN A 190 11.79 -22.45 -23.33
C ASN A 190 11.46 -21.65 -24.59
N VAL A 191 10.43 -20.82 -24.51
CA VAL A 191 10.02 -19.85 -25.52
C VAL A 191 10.27 -18.46 -24.95
N SER A 192 11.12 -17.68 -25.62
CA SER A 192 11.55 -16.32 -25.22
C SER A 192 10.51 -15.22 -25.44
N SER A 193 9.24 -15.59 -25.56
CA SER A 193 8.12 -14.70 -25.80
C SER A 193 6.99 -15.05 -24.88
N ASN A 194 6.14 -14.05 -24.64
CA ASN A 194 4.93 -14.21 -23.87
C ASN A 194 3.81 -14.91 -24.65
N VAL A 195 4.03 -15.27 -25.93
CA VAL A 195 3.10 -16.04 -26.74
C VAL A 195 3.82 -17.21 -27.43
N ALA A 196 3.22 -18.40 -27.32
CA ALA A 196 3.65 -19.61 -28.00
C ALA A 196 2.47 -20.25 -28.75
N VAL A 197 2.68 -20.60 -30.02
CA VAL A 197 1.70 -21.37 -30.81
C VAL A 197 2.18 -22.81 -30.91
N ILE A 198 1.32 -23.75 -30.52
CA ILE A 198 1.59 -25.19 -30.49
C ILE A 198 0.68 -25.85 -31.51
N GLN A 199 1.27 -26.47 -32.52
CA GLN A 199 0.53 -27.19 -33.55
C GLN A 199 0.79 -28.68 -33.38
N PHE A 200 -0.27 -29.48 -33.32
CA PHE A 200 -0.19 -30.94 -33.26
C PHE A 200 -0.91 -31.55 -34.45
N PHE A 201 -0.15 -32.23 -35.30
CA PHE A 201 -0.69 -32.95 -36.45
C PHE A 201 -0.35 -34.44 -36.36
N ARG A 202 -1.37 -35.28 -36.58
CA ARG A 202 -1.26 -36.74 -36.45
C ARG A 202 -1.72 -37.46 -37.70
N LYS A 203 -0.88 -38.35 -38.23
CA LYS A 203 -1.22 -39.31 -39.32
C LYS A 203 -1.35 -40.78 -38.86
N THR A 204 -0.67 -41.22 -37.81
CA THR A 204 -0.65 -42.64 -37.34
C THR A 204 -1.18 -42.81 -35.91
N MET A 205 -1.55 -44.05 -35.52
CA MET A 205 -2.34 -44.32 -34.31
C MET A 205 -1.59 -44.25 -32.95
N SER A 206 -0.29 -43.93 -32.92
CA SER A 206 0.57 -44.19 -31.75
C SER A 206 1.13 -42.95 -31.03
N THR A 207 0.64 -41.73 -31.32
CA THR A 207 1.06 -40.52 -30.58
C THR A 207 0.04 -40.06 -29.54
N LYS A 208 0.48 -39.92 -28.29
CA LYS A 208 -0.22 -39.23 -27.19
C LYS A 208 0.75 -38.47 -26.31
N PHE A 209 0.30 -37.36 -25.73
CA PHE A 209 1.12 -36.56 -24.83
C PHE A 209 0.28 -35.81 -23.80
N ARG A 210 0.93 -35.48 -22.70
CA ARG A 210 0.51 -34.48 -21.73
C ARG A 210 1.69 -33.55 -21.50
N MET A 211 1.46 -32.28 -21.77
CA MET A 211 2.44 -31.22 -21.71
C MET A 211 1.97 -30.17 -20.71
N GLU A 212 2.78 -29.88 -19.72
CA GLU A 212 2.62 -28.78 -18.80
C GLU A 212 3.36 -27.56 -19.33
N TRP A 213 2.81 -26.38 -19.07
CA TRP A 213 3.48 -25.12 -19.37
C TRP A 213 3.40 -24.20 -18.17
N TYR A 214 4.41 -23.36 -18.00
CA TYR A 214 4.45 -22.33 -16.97
C TYR A 214 5.19 -21.09 -17.47
N ALA A 215 4.71 -19.92 -17.03
CA ALA A 215 5.32 -18.64 -17.28
C ALA A 215 6.61 -18.54 -16.45
N VAL A 216 7.70 -18.11 -17.08
CA VAL A 216 9.00 -17.86 -16.46
C VAL A 216 9.32 -16.39 -16.64
N GLY A 217 9.23 -15.63 -15.56
CA GLY A 217 9.31 -14.18 -15.54
C GLY A 217 9.06 -13.68 -14.12
N CYS A 218 8.37 -12.56 -13.95
CA CYS A 218 8.07 -11.98 -12.64
C CYS A 218 6.65 -12.29 -12.16
N GLY A 219 6.52 -12.95 -11.02
CA GLY A 219 5.21 -13.39 -10.53
C GLY A 219 5.31 -14.79 -9.93
N GLY A 220 4.16 -15.35 -9.53
CA GLY A 220 4.11 -16.73 -9.08
C GLY A 220 2.91 -17.06 -8.21
N GLU A 221 2.74 -18.36 -7.93
CA GLU A 221 1.77 -18.84 -6.96
C GLU A 221 2.49 -19.44 -5.74
N PHE A 222 2.15 -18.96 -4.57
CA PHE A 222 2.58 -19.48 -3.28
C PHE A 222 1.38 -20.15 -2.60
N VAL A 223 1.19 -21.44 -2.86
CA VAL A 223 0.08 -22.23 -2.31
C VAL A 223 0.58 -23.08 -1.14
N ASN A 224 -0.09 -22.99 0.01
CA ASN A 224 0.23 -23.73 1.24
C ASN A 224 1.67 -23.51 1.72
N LYS A 225 2.23 -22.32 1.48
CA LYS A 225 3.53 -21.92 2.01
C LYS A 225 3.34 -20.94 3.15
N ARG A 226 4.02 -21.20 4.27
CA ARG A 226 3.98 -20.31 5.45
C ARG A 226 4.92 -19.11 5.37
N TYR A 227 5.86 -19.13 4.45
CA TYR A 227 6.76 -18.02 4.18
C TYR A 227 7.20 -18.05 2.72
N GLY A 228 7.61 -16.90 2.20
CA GLY A 228 8.22 -16.80 0.89
C GLY A 228 8.73 -15.40 0.61
N THR A 229 9.59 -15.28 -0.39
CA THR A 229 10.17 -14.03 -0.85
C THR A 229 9.94 -13.89 -2.35
N PHE A 230 9.79 -12.66 -2.81
CA PHE A 230 9.71 -12.33 -4.22
C PHE A 230 10.19 -10.90 -4.46
N GLU A 231 10.67 -10.66 -5.67
CA GLU A 231 11.31 -9.41 -6.05
C GLU A 231 10.75 -8.95 -7.38
N SER A 232 10.82 -7.63 -7.62
CA SER A 232 10.61 -7.11 -8.97
C SER A 232 11.66 -7.68 -9.93
N PRO A 233 11.32 -7.88 -11.21
CA PRO A 233 12.29 -8.37 -12.19
C PRO A 233 13.53 -7.46 -12.25
N ASN A 234 14.71 -8.10 -12.41
CA ASN A 234 16.04 -7.47 -12.44
C ASN A 234 16.54 -6.82 -11.14
N TYR A 235 15.77 -6.84 -10.04
CA TYR A 235 16.21 -6.29 -8.76
C TYR A 235 17.62 -6.79 -8.37
N PRO A 236 18.53 -5.92 -7.88
CA PRO A 236 18.34 -4.50 -7.54
C PRO A 236 18.52 -3.52 -8.71
N ASN A 237 18.67 -4.02 -9.95
CA ASN A 237 18.74 -3.20 -11.15
C ASN A 237 17.35 -2.80 -11.65
N GLY A 238 17.31 -1.87 -12.60
CA GLY A 238 16.07 -1.36 -13.19
C GLY A 238 15.16 -2.47 -13.73
N TYR A 239 13.90 -2.47 -13.28
CA TYR A 239 12.89 -3.39 -13.80
C TYR A 239 12.56 -3.08 -15.27
N PRO A 240 12.06 -4.05 -16.05
CA PRO A 240 11.70 -3.80 -17.43
C PRO A 240 10.42 -2.96 -17.56
N LYS A 241 10.33 -2.21 -18.65
CA LYS A 241 9.16 -1.41 -19.05
C LYS A 241 8.02 -2.30 -19.54
N ASP A 242 6.80 -1.78 -19.55
CA ASP A 242 5.57 -2.45 -20.00
C ASP A 242 5.39 -3.85 -19.40
N THR A 243 5.77 -4.00 -18.12
CA THR A 243 5.83 -5.29 -17.44
C THR A 243 4.70 -5.39 -16.42
N GLU A 244 4.04 -6.55 -16.38
CA GLU A 244 3.00 -6.84 -15.40
C GLU A 244 3.29 -8.17 -14.71
N CYS A 245 3.38 -8.13 -13.38
CA CYS A 245 3.69 -9.28 -12.54
C CYS A 245 2.55 -9.49 -11.54
N LEU A 246 2.09 -10.72 -11.37
CA LEU A 246 1.13 -11.08 -10.32
C LEU A 246 1.70 -12.18 -9.42
N TRP A 247 1.62 -11.96 -8.12
CA TRP A 247 1.90 -12.96 -7.10
C TRP A 247 0.62 -13.30 -6.37
N HIS A 248 0.23 -14.57 -6.39
CA HIS A 248 -0.92 -15.10 -5.65
C HIS A 248 -0.42 -15.87 -4.44
N ILE A 249 -0.80 -15.44 -3.24
CA ILE A 249 -0.39 -16.05 -1.98
C ILE A 249 -1.62 -16.67 -1.34
N THR A 250 -1.53 -17.93 -0.96
CA THR A 250 -2.58 -18.67 -0.24
C THR A 250 -1.95 -19.45 0.91
N VAL A 251 -2.37 -19.12 2.12
CA VAL A 251 -1.98 -19.78 3.37
C VAL A 251 -3.14 -20.63 3.92
N ASP A 252 -2.92 -21.33 5.03
CA ASP A 252 -3.95 -22.17 5.65
C ASP A 252 -5.18 -21.35 6.09
N LEU A 253 -6.36 -21.96 6.10
CA LEU A 253 -7.66 -21.30 6.37
C LEU A 253 -7.79 -20.63 7.76
N LYS A 254 -6.85 -20.87 8.67
CA LYS A 254 -6.81 -20.27 10.03
C LYS A 254 -5.69 -19.25 10.20
N GLU A 255 -5.05 -18.89 9.10
CA GLU A 255 -3.95 -17.95 9.04
C GLU A 255 -4.32 -16.82 8.07
N HIS A 256 -3.67 -15.68 8.24
CA HIS A 256 -3.71 -14.59 7.27
C HIS A 256 -2.29 -14.28 6.78
N VAL A 257 -2.21 -13.58 5.66
CA VAL A 257 -0.94 -13.22 5.02
C VAL A 257 -0.49 -11.87 5.56
N VAL A 258 0.74 -11.81 6.05
CA VAL A 258 1.42 -10.55 6.36
C VAL A 258 2.53 -10.36 5.33
N LEU A 259 2.47 -9.27 4.59
CA LEU A 259 3.40 -8.88 3.55
C LEU A 259 4.31 -7.76 4.05
N TYR A 260 5.60 -7.94 3.82
CA TYR A 260 6.66 -7.00 4.17
C TYR A 260 7.34 -6.52 2.89
N PHE A 261 7.40 -5.21 2.69
CA PHE A 261 8.29 -4.59 1.72
C PHE A 261 9.56 -4.11 2.44
N HIS A 262 10.70 -4.71 2.10
CA HIS A 262 12.00 -4.39 2.72
C HIS A 262 12.64 -3.18 2.06
N GLU A 263 12.69 -3.20 0.72
CA GLU A 263 13.11 -2.08 -0.11
C GLU A 263 12.06 -1.86 -1.20
N PHE A 264 11.80 -0.59 -1.51
CA PHE A 264 10.82 -0.20 -2.53
C PHE A 264 11.19 1.14 -3.16
N SER A 265 11.43 1.12 -4.48
CA SER A 265 11.79 2.30 -5.26
C SER A 265 11.31 2.14 -6.70
N LEU A 266 10.14 2.69 -7.00
CA LEU A 266 9.58 2.80 -8.34
C LEU A 266 9.82 4.21 -8.92
N GLU A 267 9.34 4.44 -10.14
CA GLU A 267 9.33 5.76 -10.77
C GLU A 267 8.62 6.80 -9.89
N VAL A 268 9.27 7.94 -9.71
CA VAL A 268 8.72 9.07 -8.97
C VAL A 268 7.65 9.78 -9.80
N GLN A 269 6.43 9.82 -9.28
CA GLN A 269 5.29 10.44 -9.93
C GLN A 269 5.31 11.98 -9.73
N PRO A 270 4.86 12.76 -10.74
CA PRO A 270 4.85 14.22 -10.67
C PRO A 270 3.82 14.79 -9.68
N ALA A 271 2.83 13.99 -9.26
CA ALA A 271 1.81 14.38 -8.27
C ALA A 271 1.80 13.40 -7.10
N VAL A 272 1.94 13.92 -5.87
CA VAL A 272 1.97 13.12 -4.64
C VAL A 272 0.63 12.38 -4.48
N GLY A 273 0.70 11.06 -4.31
CA GLY A 273 -0.47 10.22 -4.05
C GLY A 273 -1.25 9.74 -5.29
N GLN A 274 -0.81 10.08 -6.52
CA GLN A 274 -1.40 9.56 -7.75
C GLN A 274 -0.48 8.55 -8.44
N CYS A 275 -0.66 7.27 -8.11
CA CYS A 275 0.11 6.15 -8.67
C CYS A 275 -0.40 5.71 -10.06
N ASN A 276 -0.21 6.55 -11.08
CA ASN A 276 -0.77 6.32 -12.42
C ASN A 276 0.20 5.66 -13.42
N SER A 277 1.51 5.77 -13.19
CA SER A 277 2.53 5.19 -14.08
C SER A 277 2.97 3.83 -13.54
N ASP A 278 4.06 3.77 -12.78
CA ASP A 278 4.57 2.54 -12.17
C ASP A 278 4.04 2.34 -10.75
N PHE A 279 3.43 1.19 -10.48
CA PHE A 279 2.80 0.94 -9.18
C PHE A 279 2.75 -0.54 -8.78
N VAL A 280 2.61 -0.76 -7.47
CA VAL A 280 2.27 -2.05 -6.87
C VAL A 280 0.93 -1.94 -6.17
N SER A 281 -0.06 -2.73 -6.59
CA SER A 281 -1.36 -2.85 -5.93
C SER A 281 -1.43 -4.16 -5.14
N VAL A 282 -1.91 -4.07 -3.89
CA VAL A 282 -2.10 -5.22 -3.00
C VAL A 282 -3.58 -5.43 -2.75
N TYR A 283 -4.07 -6.65 -2.99
CA TYR A 283 -5.48 -7.03 -2.89
C TYR A 283 -5.67 -8.10 -1.82
N SER A 284 -6.71 -7.96 -1.02
CA SER A 284 -7.09 -8.91 0.02
C SER A 284 -7.98 -10.02 -0.53
N GLY A 285 -7.40 -10.91 -1.33
CA GLY A 285 -8.12 -12.04 -1.89
C GLY A 285 -7.37 -12.74 -3.04
N PRO A 286 -8.06 -13.64 -3.75
CA PRO A 286 -7.44 -14.50 -4.75
C PRO A 286 -7.03 -13.79 -6.05
N ASP A 287 -7.57 -12.60 -6.33
CA ASP A 287 -7.34 -11.90 -7.60
C ASP A 287 -7.48 -10.37 -7.51
N VAL A 288 -7.31 -9.70 -8.65
CA VAL A 288 -7.38 -8.23 -8.78
C VAL A 288 -8.80 -7.65 -8.67
N ASN A 289 -9.84 -8.50 -8.67
CA ASN A 289 -11.22 -8.06 -8.41
C ASN A 289 -11.55 -8.08 -6.91
N SER A 290 -10.66 -8.67 -6.10
CA SER A 290 -10.77 -8.68 -4.65
C SER A 290 -10.57 -7.28 -4.08
N PRO A 291 -10.95 -7.02 -2.81
CA PRO A 291 -10.79 -5.69 -2.22
C PRO A 291 -9.34 -5.19 -2.27
N LEU A 292 -9.13 -4.03 -2.89
CA LEU A 292 -7.83 -3.34 -2.93
C LEU A 292 -7.49 -2.81 -1.53
N LEU A 293 -6.37 -3.25 -0.96
CA LEU A 293 -5.87 -2.77 0.33
C LEU A 293 -5.12 -1.47 0.16
N THR A 294 -4.19 -1.41 -0.79
CA THR A 294 -3.40 -0.21 -1.07
C THR A 294 -2.76 -0.26 -2.46
N THR A 295 -2.35 0.90 -2.95
CA THR A 295 -1.50 1.04 -4.14
C THR A 295 -0.28 1.87 -3.74
N LEU A 296 0.90 1.35 -4.04
CA LEU A 296 2.21 1.91 -3.71
C LEU A 296 2.91 2.37 -4.99
N CYS A 297 3.53 3.53 -4.94
CA CYS A 297 4.42 4.06 -5.98
C CYS A 297 5.57 4.83 -5.30
N ASP A 298 6.46 5.43 -6.10
CA ASP A 298 7.60 6.20 -5.62
C ASP A 298 8.59 5.38 -4.76
N LYS A 299 9.32 6.06 -3.87
CA LYS A 299 10.31 5.47 -2.97
C LYS A 299 9.78 5.44 -1.53
N LEU A 300 9.79 4.27 -0.89
CA LEU A 300 9.49 4.16 0.53
C LEU A 300 10.75 4.49 1.35
N THR A 301 10.59 5.31 2.40
CA THR A 301 11.67 5.69 3.32
C THR A 301 11.85 4.71 4.48
N LYS A 302 10.83 3.89 4.75
CA LYS A 302 10.83 2.83 5.76
C LYS A 302 10.21 1.56 5.17
N SER A 303 10.52 0.41 5.78
CA SER A 303 9.84 -0.84 5.48
C SER A 303 8.34 -0.71 5.76
N LEU A 304 7.53 -1.42 4.99
CA LEU A 304 6.07 -1.35 5.10
C LEU A 304 5.49 -2.74 5.33
N THR A 305 4.61 -2.84 6.32
CA THR A 305 3.84 -4.04 6.64
C THR A 305 2.37 -3.89 6.26
N ILE A 306 1.83 -4.90 5.56
CA ILE A 306 0.43 -4.96 5.14
C ILE A 306 -0.12 -6.36 5.41
N SER A 307 -1.26 -6.45 6.11
CA SER A 307 -1.96 -7.71 6.38
C SER A 307 -3.18 -7.91 5.49
N SER A 308 -3.47 -9.15 5.09
CA SER A 308 -4.74 -9.51 4.44
C SER A 308 -5.86 -9.75 5.45
N SER A 309 -7.10 -9.50 5.03
CA SER A 309 -8.32 -9.79 5.80
C SER A 309 -8.68 -11.28 5.88
N GLY A 310 -7.97 -12.15 5.14
CA GLY A 310 -8.17 -13.61 5.14
C GLY A 310 -6.91 -14.36 4.71
N ASN A 311 -7.06 -15.63 4.31
CA ASN A 311 -5.93 -16.51 3.99
C ASN A 311 -5.36 -16.35 2.56
N GLN A 312 -5.83 -15.35 1.81
CA GLN A 312 -5.42 -15.10 0.44
C GLN A 312 -5.03 -13.64 0.24
N MET A 313 -3.97 -13.42 -0.53
CA MET A 313 -3.49 -12.10 -0.92
C MET A 313 -2.96 -12.14 -2.36
N THR A 314 -3.29 -11.11 -3.14
CA THR A 314 -2.77 -10.95 -4.50
C THR A 314 -1.99 -9.65 -4.59
N VAL A 315 -0.75 -9.72 -5.09
CA VAL A 315 0.12 -8.57 -5.31
C VAL A 315 0.31 -8.39 -6.80
N ARG A 316 0.08 -7.18 -7.31
CA ARG A 316 0.20 -6.83 -8.73
C ARG A 316 1.21 -5.71 -8.88
N PHE A 317 2.29 -5.96 -9.62
CA PHE A 317 3.20 -4.91 -10.08
C PHE A 317 2.91 -4.60 -11.54
N LYS A 318 2.84 -3.31 -11.89
CA LYS A 318 2.69 -2.86 -13.27
C LYS A 318 3.62 -1.70 -13.53
N SER A 319 4.40 -1.79 -14.61
CA SER A 319 5.19 -0.70 -15.18
C SER A 319 4.64 -0.23 -16.52
N ASP A 320 4.89 1.02 -16.86
CA ASP A 320 4.57 1.62 -18.15
C ASP A 320 5.81 1.64 -19.09
N ASN A 321 5.72 2.39 -20.20
CA ASN A 321 6.82 2.50 -21.18
C ASN A 321 7.88 3.56 -20.78
N SER A 322 7.85 4.07 -19.56
CA SER A 322 8.63 5.22 -19.09
C SER A 322 9.82 4.80 -18.22
N VAL A 323 10.23 5.63 -17.26
CA VAL A 323 11.48 5.48 -16.48
C VAL A 323 11.35 4.35 -15.47
N SER A 324 12.40 3.56 -15.29
CA SER A 324 12.39 2.45 -14.32
C SER A 324 13.22 2.79 -13.08
N GLY A 325 12.64 2.61 -11.89
CA GLY A 325 13.34 2.65 -10.60
C GLY A 325 14.15 1.36 -10.32
N ARG A 326 14.72 1.23 -9.11
CA ARG A 326 15.45 0.02 -8.69
C ARG A 326 14.54 -1.20 -8.45
N GLY A 327 13.25 -0.97 -8.32
CA GLY A 327 12.26 -2.01 -8.05
C GLY A 327 12.04 -2.23 -6.55
N PHE A 328 11.67 -3.45 -6.16
CA PHE A 328 11.36 -3.80 -4.79
C PHE A 328 11.74 -5.24 -4.44
N SER A 329 11.96 -5.48 -3.14
CA SER A 329 12.10 -6.81 -2.55
C SER A 329 11.07 -6.97 -1.43
N ALA A 330 10.29 -8.06 -1.52
CA ALA A 330 9.19 -8.33 -0.61
C ALA A 330 9.25 -9.75 -0.06
N SER A 331 8.71 -9.93 1.14
CA SER A 331 8.53 -11.24 1.75
C SER A 331 7.16 -11.33 2.39
N PHE A 332 6.60 -12.54 2.47
CA PHE A 332 5.37 -12.77 3.22
C PHE A 332 5.57 -13.84 4.27
N GLN A 333 4.74 -13.78 5.30
CA GLN A 333 4.64 -14.78 6.35
C GLN A 333 3.17 -15.06 6.67
N ALA A 334 2.85 -16.32 6.93
CA ALA A 334 1.56 -16.73 7.48
C ALA A 334 1.55 -16.45 8.99
N GLN A 335 0.57 -15.68 9.45
CA GLN A 335 0.38 -15.36 10.85
C GLN A 335 -0.89 -16.03 11.40
N PRO A 336 -0.86 -16.59 12.62
CA PRO A 336 -2.05 -17.15 13.25
C PRO A 336 -3.15 -16.10 13.42
N GLY A 337 -4.40 -16.50 13.20
CA GLY A 337 -5.56 -15.61 13.23
C GLY A 337 -6.18 -15.54 11.85
N ALA A 338 -7.51 -15.64 11.80
CA ALA A 338 -8.23 -15.79 10.53
C ALA A 338 -8.48 -14.45 9.80
N CYS A 339 -8.26 -13.32 10.48
CA CYS A 339 -8.54 -11.97 10.03
C CYS A 339 -7.80 -10.95 10.92
N GLY A 340 -7.68 -9.71 10.46
CA GLY A 340 -7.02 -8.62 11.20
C GLY A 340 -5.62 -8.32 10.68
N GLY A 341 -4.82 -7.67 11.52
CA GLY A 341 -3.38 -7.45 11.31
C GLY A 341 -2.95 -5.99 11.44
N VAL A 342 -1.74 -5.71 10.97
CA VAL A 342 -1.07 -4.40 11.14
C VAL A 342 -0.95 -3.69 9.79
N PHE A 343 -1.21 -2.38 9.80
CA PHE A 343 -1.19 -1.53 8.61
C PHE A 343 -0.34 -0.28 8.88
N GLU A 344 0.83 -0.21 8.24
CA GLU A 344 1.83 0.85 8.48
C GLU A 344 1.86 1.96 7.41
N ASN A 345 1.01 1.85 6.40
CA ASN A 345 0.89 2.78 5.27
C ASN A 345 0.06 4.01 5.63
N ASN A 346 0.38 5.15 5.03
CA ASN A 346 -0.35 6.40 5.26
C ASN A 346 -1.76 6.42 4.66
N GLN A 347 -2.15 5.46 3.82
CA GLN A 347 -3.51 5.33 3.33
C GLN A 347 -3.81 3.89 2.90
N GLY A 348 -5.01 3.42 3.15
CA GLY A 348 -5.42 2.09 2.74
C GLY A 348 -6.90 1.81 2.95
N SER A 349 -7.29 0.57 2.69
CA SER A 349 -8.63 0.06 2.93
C SER A 349 -8.57 -1.23 3.75
N LEU A 350 -9.54 -1.38 4.62
CA LEU A 350 -9.76 -2.54 5.48
C LEU A 350 -11.15 -3.10 5.24
N THR A 351 -11.25 -4.42 5.30
CA THR A 351 -12.50 -5.13 5.08
C THR A 351 -12.66 -6.24 6.11
N SER A 352 -13.90 -6.56 6.46
CA SER A 352 -14.19 -7.82 7.15
C SER A 352 -13.76 -9.03 6.34
N LYS A 353 -13.55 -10.16 7.02
CA LYS A 353 -13.25 -11.43 6.38
C LYS A 353 -14.30 -11.78 5.33
N ASN A 354 -13.87 -12.34 4.19
CA ASN A 354 -14.70 -12.75 3.05
C ASN A 354 -15.47 -11.63 2.32
N TYR A 355 -15.34 -10.36 2.70
CA TYR A 355 -16.06 -9.26 2.06
C TYR A 355 -15.87 -9.26 0.52
N PRO A 356 -16.94 -9.11 -0.30
CA PRO A 356 -18.30 -8.69 0.06
C PRO A 356 -19.26 -9.81 0.47
N SER A 357 -18.76 -11.04 0.65
CA SER A 357 -19.52 -12.14 1.23
C SER A 357 -19.56 -12.05 2.76
N LYS A 358 -20.39 -12.88 3.40
CA LYS A 358 -20.54 -12.87 4.85
C LYS A 358 -19.24 -13.29 5.57
N TYR A 359 -18.91 -12.58 6.64
CA TYR A 359 -17.85 -12.98 7.58
C TYR A 359 -18.30 -14.19 8.43
N ASP A 360 -17.40 -14.82 9.18
CA ASP A 360 -17.75 -15.99 9.99
C ASP A 360 -18.36 -15.58 11.32
N ALA A 361 -19.42 -16.27 11.77
CA ALA A 361 -20.14 -15.88 12.98
C ALA A 361 -19.27 -15.89 14.25
N THR A 362 -18.14 -16.60 14.26
CA THR A 362 -17.19 -16.68 15.38
C THR A 362 -16.00 -15.73 15.27
N ASP A 363 -15.99 -14.83 14.28
CA ASP A 363 -14.86 -13.93 14.05
C ASP A 363 -14.68 -12.92 15.20
N ASP A 364 -13.43 -12.75 15.63
CA ASP A 364 -12.95 -11.72 16.55
C ASP A 364 -11.65 -11.18 15.94
N CYS A 365 -11.76 -10.08 15.20
CA CYS A 365 -10.71 -9.56 14.34
C CYS A 365 -10.21 -8.21 14.87
N GLU A 366 -8.90 -8.00 14.85
CA GLU A 366 -8.27 -6.74 15.27
C GLU A 366 -7.37 -6.18 14.16
N TRP A 367 -7.54 -4.90 13.86
CA TRP A 367 -6.71 -4.16 12.91
C TRP A 367 -6.01 -3.02 13.64
N LEU A 368 -4.69 -3.02 13.65
CA LEU A 368 -3.88 -1.93 14.16
C LEU A 368 -3.37 -1.10 12.99
N ILE A 369 -3.82 0.15 12.90
CA ILE A 369 -3.32 1.13 11.93
C ILE A 369 -2.29 2.00 12.64
N THR A 370 -1.09 2.09 12.07
CA THR A 370 -0.03 2.98 12.55
C THR A 370 0.53 3.76 11.37
N VAL A 371 0.24 5.06 11.28
CA VAL A 371 0.73 5.89 10.17
C VAL A 371 2.10 6.49 10.50
N THR A 372 2.90 6.74 9.46
CA THR A 372 4.24 7.29 9.63
C THR A 372 4.23 8.81 9.82
N GLY A 373 5.14 9.29 10.66
CA GLY A 373 5.31 10.72 10.93
C GLY A 373 4.27 11.29 11.90
N MET A 374 4.13 12.60 11.85
CA MET A 374 3.36 13.41 12.81
C MET A 374 1.91 13.63 12.35
N HIS A 375 1.22 12.53 12.04
CA HIS A 375 -0.14 12.53 11.50
C HIS A 375 -1.12 11.83 12.43
N LYS A 376 -2.40 12.15 12.27
CA LYS A 376 -3.53 11.43 12.86
C LYS A 376 -4.26 10.64 11.77
N ILE A 377 -5.11 9.72 12.16
CA ILE A 377 -5.80 8.79 11.27
C ILE A 377 -7.26 9.23 11.13
N GLN A 378 -7.68 9.45 9.89
CA GLN A 378 -9.09 9.55 9.54
C GLN A 378 -9.56 8.19 9.02
N LEU A 379 -10.55 7.60 9.69
CA LEU A 379 -11.22 6.37 9.29
C LEU A 379 -12.63 6.68 8.79
N LYS A 380 -12.97 6.17 7.60
CA LYS A 380 -14.27 6.31 6.97
C LYS A 380 -14.80 4.95 6.54
N PHE A 381 -16.02 4.62 6.95
CA PHE A 381 -16.71 3.43 6.46
C PHE A 381 -17.37 3.75 5.11
N ASP A 382 -17.12 2.90 4.11
CA ASP A 382 -17.70 2.99 2.77
C ASP A 382 -18.89 2.03 2.60
N ASP A 383 -18.91 0.94 3.36
CA ASP A 383 -19.99 -0.05 3.41
C ASP A 383 -20.05 -0.69 4.81
N PHE A 384 -21.23 -0.94 5.35
CA PHE A 384 -21.41 -1.42 6.72
C PHE A 384 -22.72 -2.19 6.91
N ASP A 385 -22.62 -3.44 7.34
CA ASP A 385 -23.75 -4.32 7.66
C ASP A 385 -23.33 -5.36 8.70
N LEU A 386 -23.71 -5.11 9.96
CA LEU A 386 -23.57 -6.03 11.09
C LEU A 386 -24.95 -6.36 11.69
N PRO A 387 -25.09 -7.49 12.40
CA PRO A 387 -26.29 -7.79 13.17
C PRO A 387 -26.63 -6.68 14.16
N GLU A 388 -27.88 -6.23 14.13
CA GLU A 388 -28.40 -5.21 15.05
C GLU A 388 -28.77 -5.85 16.39
N ASN A 389 -28.34 -5.24 17.50
CA ASN A 389 -28.64 -5.70 18.85
C ASN A 389 -28.63 -4.52 19.84
N THR A 390 -29.21 -4.71 21.03
CA THR A 390 -29.30 -3.67 22.06
C THR A 390 -27.91 -3.24 22.51
N ASP A 391 -27.63 -1.94 22.41
CA ASP A 391 -26.38 -1.28 22.80
C ASP A 391 -25.09 -1.85 22.15
N CYS A 392 -25.24 -2.54 21.00
CA CYS A 392 -24.11 -3.18 20.31
C CYS A 392 -23.30 -4.07 21.25
N SER A 393 -23.98 -4.89 22.06
CA SER A 393 -23.40 -5.70 23.13
C SER A 393 -22.84 -7.04 22.65
N SER A 394 -23.44 -7.67 21.64
CA SER A 394 -23.07 -9.02 21.18
C SER A 394 -22.22 -9.00 19.90
N SER A 395 -22.71 -8.37 18.84
CA SER A 395 -22.00 -8.15 17.59
C SER A 395 -21.76 -6.66 17.38
N TYR A 396 -20.50 -6.24 17.26
CA TYR A 396 -20.13 -4.83 17.14
C TYR A 396 -18.76 -4.62 16.50
N ILE A 397 -18.56 -3.40 16.00
CA ILE A 397 -17.24 -2.84 15.76
C ILE A 397 -16.95 -1.78 16.83
N ILE A 398 -15.72 -1.74 17.30
CA ILE A 398 -15.22 -0.70 18.21
C ILE A 398 -13.90 -0.15 17.68
N VAL A 399 -13.71 1.16 17.83
CA VAL A 399 -12.50 1.88 17.42
C VAL A 399 -11.90 2.53 18.66
N TYR A 400 -10.63 2.27 18.92
CA TYR A 400 -9.87 2.80 20.04
C TYR A 400 -8.81 3.80 19.54
N ASP A 401 -8.63 4.87 20.31
CA ASP A 401 -7.66 5.94 20.07
C ASP A 401 -6.27 5.58 20.59
N GLY A 402 -5.67 4.56 19.98
CA GLY A 402 -4.33 4.09 20.35
C GLY A 402 -4.07 2.65 19.93
N VAL A 403 -3.12 2.00 20.60
CA VAL A 403 -2.59 0.69 20.20
C VAL A 403 -3.25 -0.50 20.92
N SER A 404 -4.09 -0.26 21.93
CA SER A 404 -4.67 -1.32 22.77
C SER A 404 -6.12 -1.03 23.18
N GLU A 405 -6.80 -2.07 23.68
CA GLU A 405 -8.17 -1.96 24.21
C GLU A 405 -8.27 -1.10 25.48
N SER A 406 -7.14 -0.76 26.11
CA SER A 406 -7.10 0.17 27.25
C SER A 406 -7.16 1.63 26.82
N SER A 407 -6.97 1.92 25.52
CA SER A 407 -7.10 3.27 24.97
C SER A 407 -8.56 3.76 24.96
N PRO A 408 -8.81 5.08 24.91
CA PRO A 408 -10.16 5.61 24.83
C PRO A 408 -10.91 5.11 23.59
N SER A 409 -12.17 4.70 23.73
CA SER A 409 -13.00 4.30 22.60
C SER A 409 -13.58 5.52 21.86
N LEU A 410 -13.29 5.65 20.56
CA LEU A 410 -13.79 6.71 19.69
C LEU A 410 -15.18 6.39 19.12
N LEU A 411 -15.46 5.11 18.88
CA LEU A 411 -16.70 4.65 18.28
C LEU A 411 -17.00 3.22 18.75
N LYS A 412 -18.27 2.94 19.04
CA LYS A 412 -18.80 1.57 19.12
C LYS A 412 -20.10 1.51 18.33
N HIS A 413 -20.20 0.60 17.35
CA HIS A 413 -21.30 0.61 16.37
C HIS A 413 -21.72 -0.80 15.91
N CYS A 414 -22.98 -0.94 15.49
CA CYS A 414 -23.57 -2.18 14.96
C CYS A 414 -24.79 -1.83 14.08
N GLY A 415 -25.42 -2.85 13.46
CA GLY A 415 -26.53 -2.64 12.54
C GLY A 415 -26.10 -2.28 11.11
N LYS A 416 -26.97 -1.61 10.36
CA LYS A 416 -26.80 -1.30 8.93
C LYS A 416 -26.53 0.17 8.61
N THR A 417 -26.56 1.03 9.63
CA THR A 417 -26.32 2.45 9.45
C THR A 417 -24.83 2.68 9.31
N LEU A 418 -24.44 3.51 8.35
CA LEU A 418 -23.04 3.86 8.14
C LEU A 418 -22.55 4.73 9.31
N PRO A 419 -21.44 4.37 10.00
CA PRO A 419 -20.88 5.20 11.05
C PRO A 419 -20.41 6.56 10.53
N THR A 420 -20.30 7.54 11.44
CA THR A 420 -19.64 8.81 11.13
C THR A 420 -18.13 8.61 10.95
N VAL A 421 -17.49 9.55 10.26
CA VAL A 421 -16.03 9.57 10.12
C VAL A 421 -15.40 9.65 11.52
N VAL A 422 -14.42 8.78 11.77
CA VAL A 422 -13.70 8.70 13.05
C VAL A 422 -12.32 9.30 12.88
N LEU A 423 -11.91 10.14 13.83
CA LEU A 423 -10.59 10.78 13.85
C LEU A 423 -9.85 10.32 15.10
N SER A 424 -8.63 9.80 14.96
CA SER A 424 -7.74 9.59 16.10
C SER A 424 -7.14 10.90 16.58
N THR A 425 -6.60 10.90 17.79
CA THR A 425 -5.76 11.97 18.32
C THR A 425 -4.28 11.74 18.02
N SER A 426 -3.85 10.49 17.85
CA SER A 426 -2.46 10.10 17.59
C SER A 426 -2.28 9.40 16.23
N ASN A 427 -1.06 8.97 15.95
CA ASN A 427 -0.71 8.22 14.73
C ASN A 427 -1.12 6.74 14.77
N SER A 428 -1.81 6.28 15.82
CA SER A 428 -2.23 4.89 16.00
C SER A 428 -3.73 4.77 16.29
N MET A 429 -4.37 3.77 15.68
CA MET A 429 -5.79 3.47 15.86
C MET A 429 -6.00 1.95 15.83
N LEU A 430 -6.64 1.40 16.87
CA LEU A 430 -6.99 -0.01 16.96
C LEU A 430 -8.49 -0.19 16.66
N ILE A 431 -8.82 -1.08 15.74
CA ILE A 431 -10.19 -1.41 15.35
C ILE A 431 -10.42 -2.87 15.71
N ARG A 432 -11.52 -3.18 16.39
CA ARG A 432 -11.92 -4.56 16.69
C ARG A 432 -13.33 -4.84 16.21
N LEU A 433 -13.50 -5.90 15.43
CA LEU A 433 -14.79 -6.48 15.08
C LEU A 433 -14.99 -7.73 15.93
N LYS A 434 -16.06 -7.75 16.72
CA LYS A 434 -16.44 -8.91 17.52
C LYS A 434 -17.81 -9.40 17.11
N SER A 435 -17.90 -10.68 16.76
CA SER A 435 -19.16 -11.36 16.42
C SER A 435 -19.68 -12.21 17.57
N ASP A 436 -21.00 -12.45 17.58
CA ASP A 436 -21.72 -13.14 18.66
C ASP A 436 -21.72 -14.67 18.60
N GLY A 437 -21.12 -15.27 17.57
CA GLY A 437 -21.10 -16.73 17.36
C GLY A 437 -22.36 -17.31 16.69
N ILE A 438 -23.40 -16.49 16.46
CA ILE A 438 -24.74 -16.94 16.03
C ILE A 438 -25.09 -16.40 14.65
N SER A 439 -24.85 -15.10 14.43
CA SER A 439 -25.31 -14.39 13.25
C SER A 439 -24.15 -13.77 12.46
N ALA A 440 -24.22 -13.92 11.14
CA ALA A 440 -23.24 -13.36 10.21
C ALA A 440 -23.94 -12.46 9.18
N ALA A 441 -23.37 -11.30 8.95
CA ALA A 441 -23.82 -10.31 7.99
C ALA A 441 -22.75 -10.05 6.93
N LYS A 442 -22.99 -9.12 6.01
CA LYS A 442 -22.02 -8.79 4.93
C LYS A 442 -20.70 -8.23 5.47
N GLY A 443 -20.72 -7.62 6.65
CA GLY A 443 -19.55 -7.03 7.30
C GLY A 443 -19.32 -5.59 6.84
N PHE A 444 -18.06 -5.17 6.68
CA PHE A 444 -17.74 -3.78 6.37
C PHE A 444 -16.62 -3.64 5.34
N LYS A 445 -16.59 -2.47 4.71
CA LYS A 445 -15.43 -1.90 4.02
C LYS A 445 -15.20 -0.49 4.56
N ALA A 446 -13.97 -0.21 4.98
CA ALA A 446 -13.56 1.14 5.38
C ALA A 446 -12.27 1.54 4.67
N SER A 447 -12.09 2.84 4.53
CA SER A 447 -10.88 3.47 4.04
C SER A 447 -10.30 4.34 5.16
N TYR A 448 -8.98 4.37 5.26
CA TYR A 448 -8.28 5.27 6.17
C TYR A 448 -7.20 6.05 5.43
N LYS A 449 -6.92 7.23 5.95
CA LYS A 449 -5.79 8.05 5.51
C LYS A 449 -5.18 8.78 6.69
N ALA A 450 -3.87 8.95 6.62
CA ALA A 450 -3.11 9.88 7.43
C ALA A 450 -3.56 11.28 7.02
N ILE A 451 -3.97 12.06 8.01
CA ILE A 451 -4.23 13.48 7.88
C ILE A 451 -3.28 14.20 8.84
N CYS A 452 -2.79 15.35 8.44
CA CYS A 452 -1.81 16.05 9.26
C CYS A 452 -2.43 16.54 10.57
N GLY A 453 -1.58 16.71 11.58
CA GLY A 453 -1.99 17.06 12.93
C GLY A 453 -2.05 15.87 13.89
N GLY A 454 -2.41 16.15 15.15
CA GLY A 454 -2.49 15.18 16.23
C GLY A 454 -1.81 15.65 17.52
N THR A 455 -2.01 14.90 18.59
CA THR A 455 -1.39 15.13 19.90
C THR A 455 -0.14 14.28 20.04
N ILE A 456 0.95 14.92 20.43
CA ILE A 456 2.29 14.34 20.51
C ILE A 456 2.77 14.51 21.93
N VAL A 457 3.09 13.38 22.57
CA VAL A 457 3.69 13.37 23.89
C VAL A 457 5.20 13.20 23.74
N VAL A 458 5.96 14.16 24.22
CA VAL A 458 7.42 14.21 24.08
C VAL A 458 8.07 13.87 25.42
N SER A 459 8.89 12.83 25.43
CA SER A 459 9.68 12.46 26.61
C SER A 459 11.01 13.20 26.63
N ARG A 460 11.58 13.41 27.83
CA ARG A 460 12.92 14.01 27.97
C ARG A 460 14.04 13.02 27.64
N ASP A 461 13.77 11.73 27.83
CA ASP A 461 14.74 10.65 27.57
C ASP A 461 14.78 10.25 26.09
N ASP A 462 13.92 10.85 25.26
CA ASP A 462 13.92 10.61 23.82
C ASP A 462 14.94 11.54 23.12
N HIS A 463 16.07 10.95 22.74
CA HIS A 463 17.14 11.62 22.01
C HIS A 463 16.89 11.68 20.49
N SER A 464 15.73 11.25 19.99
CA SER A 464 15.39 11.41 18.59
C SER A 464 15.05 12.87 18.26
N SER A 465 15.60 13.38 17.16
CA SER A 465 15.24 14.69 16.63
C SER A 465 13.82 14.60 16.08
N HIS A 466 12.85 15.16 16.80
CA HIS A 466 11.48 15.18 16.34
C HIS A 466 11.23 16.38 15.43
N GLU A 467 10.57 16.13 14.29
CA GLU A 467 10.36 17.14 13.26
C GLU A 467 8.87 17.30 12.94
N LEU A 468 8.40 18.55 12.90
CA LEU A 468 7.14 18.93 12.27
C LEU A 468 7.43 19.39 10.85
N LEU A 469 6.77 18.75 9.90
CA LEU A 469 6.85 19.06 8.48
C LEU A 469 5.46 19.43 8.00
N SER A 470 5.35 20.49 7.21
CA SER A 470 4.19 20.64 6.36
C SER A 470 4.15 19.48 5.36
N SER A 471 2.94 19.03 5.02
CA SER A 471 2.66 17.94 4.07
C SER A 471 3.35 18.11 2.71
N ASN A 472 3.62 19.35 2.33
CA ASN A 472 4.20 19.72 1.06
C ASN A 472 5.74 19.85 1.09
N TYR A 473 6.38 19.91 2.26
CA TYR A 473 7.83 20.10 2.37
C TYR A 473 8.66 19.01 1.64
N PRO A 474 9.68 19.37 0.82
CA PRO A 474 10.25 20.70 0.61
C PRO A 474 9.65 21.46 -0.58
N TYR A 475 8.57 20.97 -1.21
CA TYR A 475 7.98 21.54 -2.42
C TYR A 475 6.71 22.35 -2.11
N GLU A 476 6.32 23.26 -3.00
CA GLU A 476 5.01 23.90 -2.94
C GLU A 476 3.98 22.91 -3.53
N SER A 477 3.17 22.26 -2.69
CA SER A 477 2.03 21.47 -3.17
C SER A 477 0.87 22.39 -3.53
N VAL A 478 -0.03 21.89 -4.38
CA VAL A 478 -1.25 22.59 -4.80
C VAL A 478 -2.40 22.37 -3.80
N ASP A 479 -2.26 21.40 -2.88
CA ASP A 479 -3.32 21.01 -1.95
C ASP A 479 -3.26 21.85 -0.67
N ILE A 480 -4.38 22.48 -0.34
CA ILE A 480 -4.58 23.29 0.86
C ILE A 480 -4.71 22.37 2.07
N ASP A 481 -3.74 22.46 2.97
CA ASP A 481 -3.74 21.67 4.19
C ASP A 481 -4.00 22.52 5.44
N PHE A 482 -4.84 21.98 6.32
CA PHE A 482 -5.13 22.56 7.63
C PHE A 482 -4.69 21.56 8.69
N CYS A 483 -3.52 21.79 9.27
CA CYS A 483 -2.91 20.85 10.20
C CYS A 483 -2.89 21.44 11.61
N ASN A 484 -3.29 20.65 12.60
CA ASN A 484 -3.27 21.05 14.00
C ASN A 484 -2.49 20.04 14.85
N TRP A 485 -1.34 20.46 15.37
CA TRP A 485 -0.50 19.64 16.24
C TRP A 485 -0.56 20.17 17.67
N THR A 486 -0.76 19.27 18.63
CA THR A 486 -0.58 19.58 20.05
C THR A 486 0.69 18.89 20.52
N LEU A 487 1.72 19.64 20.87
CA LEU A 487 2.95 19.15 21.47
C LEU A 487 2.79 19.21 22.99
N THR A 488 2.99 18.11 23.70
CA THR A 488 2.84 18.05 25.15
C THR A 488 4.04 17.32 25.75
N ALA A 489 4.67 17.90 26.76
CA ALA A 489 5.75 17.23 27.48
C ALA A 489 5.16 16.16 28.41
N GLU A 490 5.77 14.98 28.45
CA GLU A 490 5.37 13.86 29.31
C GLU A 490 5.37 14.28 30.79
N ASN A 491 6.40 15.04 31.20
CA ASN A 491 6.48 15.62 32.53
C ASN A 491 5.80 17.00 32.54
N PRO A 492 4.83 17.27 33.42
CA PRO A 492 4.14 18.57 33.49
C PRO A 492 5.05 19.75 33.87
N SER A 493 6.25 19.50 34.38
CA SER A 493 7.24 20.55 34.70
C SER A 493 8.16 20.90 33.52
N ASP A 494 8.14 20.09 32.47
CA ASP A 494 8.94 20.30 31.27
C ASP A 494 8.22 21.23 30.31
N LYS A 495 9.03 21.93 29.51
CA LYS A 495 8.60 22.88 28.49
C LYS A 495 8.91 22.31 27.12
N ILE A 496 8.11 22.69 26.14
CA ILE A 496 8.35 22.41 24.73
C ILE A 496 9.14 23.57 24.15
N ILE A 497 10.26 23.25 23.49
CA ILE A 497 11.02 24.17 22.65
C ILE A 497 10.72 23.81 21.21
N LEU A 498 10.17 24.75 20.43
CA LEU A 498 9.89 24.61 19.01
C LEU A 498 10.77 25.56 18.20
N THR A 499 11.59 25.00 17.31
CA THR A 499 12.55 25.75 16.49
C THR A 499 12.24 25.57 15.02
N PHE A 500 11.86 26.64 14.34
CA PHE A 500 11.71 26.62 12.88
C PHE A 500 13.09 26.59 12.21
N THR A 501 13.26 25.68 11.26
CA THR A 501 14.48 25.58 10.43
C THR A 501 14.24 26.05 8.99
N ASN A 502 12.97 26.05 8.57
CA ASN A 502 12.56 26.57 7.28
C ASN A 502 11.11 27.05 7.37
N ILE A 503 10.80 28.19 6.76
CA ILE A 503 9.44 28.65 6.52
C ILE A 503 9.41 29.39 5.18
N ILE A 504 8.48 29.02 4.32
CA ILE A 504 8.24 29.64 3.02
C ILE A 504 6.73 29.81 2.87
N SER A 505 6.30 31.05 2.71
CA SER A 505 4.90 31.40 2.51
C SER A 505 4.80 32.71 1.72
N GLU A 506 3.75 32.84 0.92
CA GLU A 506 3.46 34.11 0.25
C GLU A 506 3.04 35.18 1.27
N LYS A 507 3.79 36.29 1.31
CA LYS A 507 3.47 37.41 2.21
C LYS A 507 2.36 38.29 1.62
N LEU A 508 1.12 37.80 1.61
CA LEU A 508 -0.07 38.60 1.33
C LEU A 508 -0.66 39.20 2.63
N ASN A 509 -1.16 40.44 2.54
CA ASN A 509 -1.96 41.15 3.56
C ASN A 509 -1.79 40.69 5.03
N ASP A 510 -0.78 41.20 5.73
CA ASP A 510 -0.63 41.05 7.19
C ASP A 510 -0.65 39.58 7.71
N CYS A 511 -0.17 38.62 6.91
CA CYS A 511 -0.21 37.18 7.21
C CYS A 511 -1.65 36.67 7.43
N SER A 512 -2.61 37.09 6.60
CA SER A 512 -4.00 36.62 6.68
C SER A 512 -4.23 35.26 6.03
N GLU A 513 -3.35 34.86 5.11
CA GLU A 513 -3.39 33.62 4.33
C GLU A 513 -2.01 32.94 4.37
N ASN A 514 -1.96 31.62 4.19
CA ASN A 514 -0.74 30.81 4.18
C ASN A 514 0.20 31.10 5.37
N TYR A 515 -0.17 30.70 6.59
CA TYR A 515 0.63 31.00 7.78
C TYR A 515 0.75 29.80 8.73
N VAL A 516 1.75 29.89 9.61
CA VAL A 516 1.88 28.99 10.76
C VAL A 516 1.59 29.78 12.03
N GLU A 517 0.65 29.31 12.82
CA GLU A 517 0.24 29.91 14.09
C GLU A 517 0.67 29.00 15.24
N VAL A 518 1.22 29.60 16.30
CA VAL A 518 1.62 28.89 17.51
C VAL A 518 0.89 29.51 18.70
N LYS A 519 0.23 28.67 19.48
CA LYS A 519 -0.56 29.00 20.66
C LYS A 519 -0.01 28.27 21.88
N GLU A 520 -0.19 28.89 23.03
CA GLU A 520 0.18 28.30 24.32
C GLU A 520 -0.90 27.31 24.79
N GLY A 521 -0.47 26.18 25.35
CA GLY A 521 -1.36 25.15 25.87
C GLY A 521 -1.69 24.06 24.85
N ASP A 522 -2.68 23.23 25.20
CA ASP A 522 -2.99 21.96 24.54
C ASP A 522 -4.15 22.03 23.54
N SER A 523 -4.72 23.22 23.31
CA SER A 523 -5.92 23.41 22.50
C SER A 523 -5.91 24.68 21.65
N GLU A 524 -6.80 24.72 20.65
CA GLU A 524 -6.98 25.83 19.72
C GLU A 524 -7.44 27.14 20.40
N ASN A 525 -7.97 27.06 21.62
CA ASN A 525 -8.42 28.19 22.44
C ASN A 525 -7.28 28.84 23.24
N GLY A 526 -6.07 28.29 23.14
CA GLY A 526 -4.88 28.81 23.81
C GLY A 526 -4.52 30.24 23.41
N PRO A 527 -3.86 31.01 24.29
CA PRO A 527 -3.32 32.32 23.94
C PRO A 527 -2.40 32.25 22.71
N LEU A 528 -2.59 33.16 21.76
CA LEU A 528 -1.72 33.30 20.59
C LEU A 528 -0.32 33.73 21.03
N ILE A 529 0.69 32.91 20.74
CA ILE A 529 2.09 33.29 20.92
C ILE A 529 2.53 34.10 19.71
N ALA A 530 2.37 33.55 18.51
CA ALA A 530 2.77 34.21 17.28
C ALA A 530 2.12 33.60 16.04
N ARG A 531 2.08 34.41 14.98
CA ARG A 531 1.72 34.02 13.62
C ARG A 531 2.88 34.34 12.68
N TYR A 532 3.29 33.37 11.88
CA TYR A 532 4.44 33.45 10.98
C TYR A 532 4.02 33.26 9.53
N CYS A 533 4.48 34.15 8.65
CA CYS A 533 4.37 34.05 7.20
C CYS A 533 5.62 34.65 6.53
N GLY A 534 5.79 34.42 5.22
CA GLY A 534 6.98 34.85 4.49
C GLY A 534 8.16 33.87 4.63
N THR A 535 9.37 34.37 4.48
CA THR A 535 10.61 33.57 4.46
C THR A 535 11.54 33.78 5.65
N GLN A 536 11.13 34.61 6.62
CA GLN A 536 11.96 34.90 7.79
C GLN A 536 11.73 33.86 8.88
N ILE A 537 12.80 33.16 9.26
CA ILE A 537 12.77 32.16 10.32
C ILE A 537 12.64 32.86 11.68
N PRO A 538 11.64 32.53 12.50
CA PRO A 538 11.48 33.13 13.83
C PRO A 538 12.46 32.55 14.86
N PRO A 539 12.69 33.25 15.98
CA PRO A 539 13.40 32.69 17.13
C PRO A 539 12.71 31.42 17.67
N PRO A 540 13.46 30.53 18.37
CA PRO A 540 12.87 29.39 19.06
C PRO A 540 11.76 29.81 20.02
N ILE A 541 10.64 29.09 19.97
CA ILE A 541 9.47 29.31 20.83
C ILE A 541 9.57 28.34 22.00
N ILE A 542 9.40 28.87 23.21
CA ILE A 542 9.48 28.07 24.43
C ILE A 542 8.15 28.21 25.15
N SER A 543 7.50 27.09 25.45
CA SER A 543 6.23 27.10 26.18
C SER A 543 6.37 27.67 27.58
N SER A 544 5.37 28.43 28.01
CA SER A 544 5.24 28.82 29.40
C SER A 544 4.76 27.64 30.25
N GLY A 545 3.85 26.81 29.73
CA GLY A 545 3.41 25.54 30.33
C GLY A 545 4.17 24.34 29.79
N ASN A 546 3.51 23.17 29.80
CA ASN A 546 4.03 21.92 29.27
C ASN A 546 3.51 21.57 27.87
N SER A 547 2.85 22.51 27.17
CA SER A 547 2.24 22.22 25.88
C SER A 547 2.22 23.43 24.94
N LEU A 548 2.39 23.17 23.64
CA LEU A 548 2.18 24.13 22.55
C LEU A 548 1.18 23.56 21.55
N HIS A 549 0.32 24.42 21.03
CA HIS A 549 -0.57 24.11 19.94
C HIS A 549 -0.11 24.81 18.65
N VAL A 550 0.27 24.04 17.63
CA VAL A 550 0.81 24.52 16.36
C VAL A 550 -0.24 24.30 15.26
N TYR A 551 -0.57 25.34 14.53
CA TYR A 551 -1.60 25.33 13.51
C TYR A 551 -1.02 25.79 12.18
N LEU A 552 -1.07 24.93 11.16
CA LEU A 552 -0.78 25.27 9.78
C LEU A 552 -2.07 25.65 9.07
N HIS A 553 -2.08 26.84 8.46
CA HIS A 553 -3.17 27.33 7.64
C HIS A 553 -2.73 27.40 6.18
N GLU A 554 -3.42 26.65 5.32
CA GLU A 554 -3.25 26.62 3.86
C GLU A 554 -1.86 26.13 3.40
N ASN A 555 -1.21 26.82 2.46
CA ASN A 555 -0.06 26.30 1.71
C ASN A 555 1.30 26.72 2.30
N ALA A 556 1.35 27.20 3.54
CA ALA A 556 2.64 27.54 4.17
C ALA A 556 3.54 26.30 4.26
N VAL A 557 4.72 26.38 3.65
CA VAL A 557 5.73 25.33 3.71
C VAL A 557 6.60 25.60 4.92
N PHE A 558 6.74 24.64 5.84
CA PHE A 558 7.67 24.81 6.96
C PHE A 558 8.28 23.49 7.41
N ARG A 559 9.46 23.61 8.04
CA ARG A 559 10.09 22.55 8.81
C ARG A 559 10.49 23.10 10.16
N ALA A 560 9.99 22.49 11.23
CA ALA A 560 10.37 22.81 12.60
C ALA A 560 10.84 21.56 13.34
N VAL A 561 11.79 21.75 14.26
CA VAL A 561 12.29 20.72 15.17
C VAL A 561 11.81 21.07 16.56
N PHE A 562 11.42 20.08 17.36
CA PHE A 562 11.01 20.33 18.74
C PHE A 562 11.64 19.36 19.75
N THR A 563 11.84 19.86 20.96
CA THR A 563 12.45 19.13 22.08
C THR A 563 11.78 19.51 23.40
N THR A 564 12.06 18.75 24.45
CA THR A 564 11.65 19.09 25.82
C THR A 564 12.82 19.63 26.63
N ALA A 565 12.57 20.62 27.47
CA ALA A 565 13.58 21.19 28.37
C ALA A 565 12.96 21.63 29.70
N ILE A 566 13.80 21.73 30.74
CA ILE A 566 13.40 22.20 32.08
C ILE A 566 13.37 23.74 32.12
N SER A 567 14.22 24.39 31.31
CA SER A 567 14.41 25.84 31.33
C SER A 567 13.52 26.56 30.33
N THR A 568 13.12 27.79 30.65
CA THR A 568 12.39 28.74 29.79
C THR A 568 13.24 29.37 28.69
N CYS A 569 14.56 29.14 28.70
CA CYS A 569 15.52 29.80 27.84
C CYS A 569 16.87 29.08 27.84
N GLY A 570 17.69 29.36 26.83
CA GLY A 570 18.98 28.67 26.62
C GLY A 570 18.87 27.47 25.67
N GLY A 571 19.99 26.75 25.49
CA GLY A 571 20.09 25.57 24.64
C GLY A 571 21.29 25.60 23.68
N LEU A 572 21.45 24.52 22.93
CA LEU A 572 22.44 24.42 21.85
C LEU A 572 21.83 25.02 20.57
N LEU A 573 22.58 25.88 19.89
CA LEU A 573 22.21 26.50 18.62
C LEU A 573 23.32 26.24 17.60
N ASP A 574 23.04 25.41 16.59
CA ASP A 574 24.00 24.87 15.63
C ASP A 574 23.68 25.22 14.16
N SER A 575 22.68 26.09 13.94
CA SER A 575 22.25 26.49 12.60
C SER A 575 23.20 27.50 11.94
N GLU A 576 23.21 27.58 10.60
CA GLU A 576 24.08 28.52 9.88
C GLU A 576 23.81 30.00 10.21
N THR A 577 22.54 30.31 10.46
CA THR A 577 22.11 31.63 10.96
C THR A 577 20.96 31.42 11.93
N GLY A 578 20.80 32.34 12.87
CA GLY A 578 19.65 32.29 13.77
C GLY A 578 19.51 33.54 14.62
N THR A 579 18.43 33.57 15.38
CA THR A 579 18.12 34.65 16.33
C THR A 579 17.67 34.03 17.64
N PHE A 580 18.10 34.60 18.76
CA PHE A 580 17.58 34.27 20.08
C PHE A 580 17.32 35.54 20.89
N VAL A 581 16.43 35.45 21.86
CA VAL A 581 15.96 36.58 22.66
C VAL A 581 16.02 36.23 24.15
N SER A 582 16.06 37.26 24.99
CA SER A 582 15.78 37.07 26.42
C SER A 582 14.35 36.58 26.63
N PRO A 583 14.08 35.77 27.68
CA PRO A 583 12.72 35.36 28.00
C PRO A 583 11.81 36.57 28.19
N GLY A 584 10.58 36.51 27.67
CA GLY A 584 9.59 37.59 27.79
C GLY A 584 9.65 38.66 26.69
N TYR A 585 10.74 38.74 25.91
CA TYR A 585 10.91 39.74 24.84
C TYR A 585 9.74 39.72 23.82
N PRO A 586 9.17 40.87 23.40
CA PRO A 586 9.63 42.25 23.64
C PRO A 586 9.13 42.88 24.95
N ASN A 587 8.48 42.12 25.82
CA ASN A 587 8.13 42.56 27.17
C ASN A 587 9.30 42.34 28.14
N ASP A 588 9.16 42.86 29.35
CA ASP A 588 10.21 42.78 30.35
C ASP A 588 10.54 41.33 30.73
N TYR A 589 11.82 41.02 30.89
CA TYR A 589 12.25 39.68 31.26
C TYR A 589 11.86 39.32 32.71
N PRO A 590 11.65 38.02 33.03
CA PRO A 590 11.32 37.63 34.40
C PRO A 590 12.52 37.76 35.35
N LEU A 591 12.21 37.99 36.63
CA LEU A 591 13.18 38.05 37.72
C LEU A 591 13.77 36.66 38.03
N ASN A 592 15.02 36.64 38.49
CA ASN A 592 15.74 35.44 38.95
C ASN A 592 15.86 34.33 37.90
N VAL A 593 16.06 34.72 36.64
CA VAL A 593 16.21 33.79 35.52
C VAL A 593 17.69 33.67 35.16
N GLU A 594 18.10 32.45 34.85
CA GLU A 594 19.41 32.15 34.28
C GLU A 594 19.24 31.37 32.97
N CYS A 595 19.68 31.96 31.87
CA CYS A 595 19.64 31.37 30.53
C CYS A 595 21.05 31.13 30.04
N VAL A 596 21.28 30.00 29.38
CA VAL A 596 22.59 29.67 28.80
C VAL A 596 22.41 29.14 27.38
N TRP A 597 22.94 29.86 26.39
CA TRP A 597 23.00 29.43 25.00
C TRP A 597 24.43 29.03 24.63
N THR A 598 24.57 27.93 23.91
CA THR A 598 25.83 27.50 23.30
C THR A 598 25.67 27.59 21.79
N LEU A 599 26.41 28.49 21.17
CA LEU A 599 26.48 28.62 19.71
C LEU A 599 27.66 27.76 19.24
N GLU A 600 27.40 26.65 18.56
CA GLU A 600 28.42 25.71 18.09
C GLU A 600 28.45 25.65 16.57
N CYS A 601 29.64 25.56 15.97
CA CYS A 601 29.78 25.40 14.53
C CYS A 601 30.78 24.31 14.17
N SER A 602 30.58 23.67 13.00
CA SER A 602 31.48 22.63 12.51
C SER A 602 32.90 23.20 12.28
N PRO A 603 33.94 22.38 12.45
CA PRO A 603 35.33 22.80 12.25
C PRO A 603 35.56 23.51 10.91
N GLY A 604 36.28 24.63 10.92
CA GLY A 604 36.54 25.47 9.72
C GLY A 604 35.60 26.67 9.57
N ASN A 605 34.62 26.82 10.46
CA ASN A 605 33.73 27.99 10.54
C ASN A 605 33.97 28.77 11.83
N ARG A 606 33.44 30.01 11.90
CA ARG A 606 33.39 30.81 13.14
C ARG A 606 32.01 31.41 13.34
N VAL A 607 31.58 31.54 14.58
CA VAL A 607 30.32 32.19 14.95
C VAL A 607 30.54 33.70 15.04
N SER A 608 29.71 34.46 14.33
CA SER A 608 29.53 35.91 14.49
C SER A 608 28.23 36.19 15.23
N LEU A 609 28.30 36.97 16.31
CA LEU A 609 27.15 37.32 17.15
C LEU A 609 26.99 38.86 17.20
N SER A 610 25.75 39.33 17.09
CA SER A 610 25.39 40.74 17.20
C SER A 610 24.06 40.93 17.93
N PHE A 611 23.87 42.05 18.61
CA PHE A 611 22.58 42.41 19.21
C PHE A 611 21.88 43.44 18.33
N THR A 612 20.59 43.22 18.03
CA THR A 612 19.75 44.21 17.35
C THR A 612 19.05 45.13 18.34
N ASP A 613 18.67 44.58 19.51
CA ASP A 613 18.03 45.30 20.61
C ASP A 613 18.69 44.89 21.92
N PHE A 614 18.93 45.84 22.83
CA PHE A 614 19.59 45.56 24.10
C PHE A 614 19.19 46.57 25.19
N HIS A 615 18.44 46.10 26.18
CA HIS A 615 17.99 46.87 27.34
C HIS A 615 17.88 45.97 28.57
N ILE A 616 18.97 45.92 29.34
CA ILE A 616 19.11 45.21 30.60
C ILE A 616 19.26 46.21 31.74
N GLU A 617 18.85 45.88 32.96
CA GLU A 617 19.02 46.75 34.13
C GLU A 617 20.46 47.29 34.22
N GLN A 618 20.58 48.61 34.28
CA GLN A 618 21.88 49.26 34.46
C GLN A 618 22.35 49.12 35.90
N SER A 619 23.48 48.43 36.10
CA SER A 619 24.14 48.34 37.40
C SER A 619 25.65 48.60 37.28
N GLU A 620 26.28 49.00 38.38
CA GLU A 620 27.72 49.21 38.44
C GLU A 620 28.45 47.88 38.17
N TYR A 621 29.30 47.86 37.13
CA TYR A 621 29.99 46.66 36.63
C TYR A 621 29.07 45.50 36.22
N CYS A 622 27.79 45.76 35.92
CA CYS A 622 26.81 44.73 35.53
C CYS A 622 26.73 43.58 36.55
N LYS A 623 26.61 43.94 37.84
CA LYS A 623 26.56 43.00 38.97
C LYS A 623 25.16 42.44 39.26
N SER A 624 24.12 43.20 38.90
CA SER A 624 22.72 42.81 39.01
C SER A 624 22.39 41.92 37.81
N ASP A 625 21.69 42.47 36.81
CA ASP A 625 21.37 41.79 35.57
C ASP A 625 22.48 41.97 34.55
N TYR A 626 22.76 40.90 33.80
CA TYR A 626 23.79 40.96 32.77
C TYR A 626 23.66 39.87 31.72
N VAL A 627 24.22 40.17 30.55
CA VAL A 627 24.59 39.19 29.53
C VAL A 627 26.10 39.01 29.54
N GLU A 628 26.55 37.78 29.74
CA GLU A 628 27.95 37.37 29.77
C GLU A 628 28.25 36.50 28.55
N ILE A 629 29.32 36.82 27.83
CA ILE A 629 29.72 36.10 26.63
C ILE A 629 31.12 35.54 26.86
N ARG A 630 31.31 34.25 26.55
CA ARG A 630 32.59 33.53 26.66
C ARG A 630 32.87 32.73 25.40
N GLU A 631 34.15 32.46 25.15
CA GLU A 631 34.58 31.48 24.14
C GLU A 631 34.48 30.05 24.73
N ASN A 632 34.03 29.09 23.94
CA ASN A 632 33.87 27.67 24.29
C ASN A 632 32.81 27.37 25.36
N ASP A 633 33.15 27.48 26.64
CA ASP A 633 32.29 27.04 27.74
C ASP A 633 32.29 28.02 28.92
N PHE A 634 31.66 27.64 30.03
CA PHE A 634 31.58 28.46 31.25
C PHE A 634 32.96 28.83 31.83
N SER A 635 33.99 28.02 31.56
CA SER A 635 35.36 28.20 32.02
C SER A 635 36.24 28.95 31.02
N GLY A 636 35.73 29.16 29.81
CA GLY A 636 36.46 29.79 28.72
C GLY A 636 36.62 31.30 28.87
N LYS A 637 37.34 31.88 27.89
CA LYS A 637 37.77 33.28 27.91
C LYS A 637 36.56 34.21 27.92
N LEU A 638 36.50 35.09 28.92
CA LEU A 638 35.47 36.14 29.00
C LEU A 638 35.69 37.16 27.89
N ILE A 639 34.71 37.26 27.00
CA ILE A 639 34.65 38.31 25.97
C ILE A 639 34.17 39.60 26.60
N GLY A 640 33.10 39.52 27.39
CA GLY A 640 32.53 40.69 28.03
C GLY A 640 31.30 40.36 28.85
N ARG A 641 30.98 41.27 29.76
CA ARG A 641 29.73 41.30 30.51
C ARG A 641 29.04 42.63 30.25
N PHE A 642 27.78 42.58 29.86
CA PHE A 642 27.03 43.71 29.33
C PHE A 642 25.71 43.90 30.07
N CYS A 643 25.33 45.15 30.30
CA CYS A 643 24.08 45.58 30.91
C CYS A 643 23.76 47.02 30.47
N GLY A 644 22.60 47.54 30.83
CA GLY A 644 22.14 48.85 30.37
C GLY A 644 21.50 48.82 28.98
N ASN A 645 21.47 49.98 28.34
CA ASN A 645 20.65 50.26 27.16
C ASN A 645 21.51 50.45 25.88
N SER A 646 22.83 50.32 26.01
CA SER A 646 23.76 50.46 24.88
C SER A 646 23.99 49.10 24.24
N ILE A 647 23.73 48.99 22.94
CA ILE A 647 24.02 47.78 22.17
C ILE A 647 25.51 47.43 22.30
N PRO A 648 25.86 46.23 22.79
CA PRO A 648 27.24 45.80 22.91
C PRO A 648 27.96 45.82 21.57
N ASN A 649 29.12 46.48 21.52
CA ASN A 649 29.97 46.44 20.35
C ASN A 649 30.87 45.20 20.39
N LEU A 650 30.52 44.20 19.58
CA LEU A 650 31.18 42.90 19.53
C LEU A 650 32.15 42.77 18.33
N HIS A 651 32.84 43.86 17.95
CA HIS A 651 33.79 43.85 16.83
C HIS A 651 34.79 42.68 16.95
N GLU A 652 34.83 41.86 15.88
CA GLU A 652 35.72 40.69 15.70
C GLU A 652 35.48 39.47 16.61
N LEU A 653 34.27 39.29 17.15
CA LEU A 653 33.90 37.98 17.72
C LEU A 653 33.82 36.92 16.65
N SER A 654 34.82 36.05 16.63
CA SER A 654 34.89 34.92 15.74
C SER A 654 35.55 33.76 16.49
N ALA A 655 34.71 32.93 17.12
CA ALA A 655 35.13 31.73 17.84
C ALA A 655 34.40 30.51 17.26
N ASN A 656 34.99 29.32 17.45
CA ASN A 656 34.37 28.06 17.00
C ASN A 656 33.11 27.75 17.83
N VAL A 657 33.13 28.12 19.11
CA VAL A 657 32.00 27.97 20.03
C VAL A 657 31.88 29.23 20.88
N LEU A 658 30.67 29.77 21.01
CA LEU A 658 30.36 30.88 21.91
C LEU A 658 29.36 30.43 22.97
N TRP A 659 29.67 30.75 24.23
CA TRP A 659 28.82 30.50 25.38
C TRP A 659 28.24 31.83 25.85
N VAL A 660 26.92 31.97 25.80
CA VAL A 660 26.20 33.19 26.15
C VAL A 660 25.30 32.91 27.35
N LYS A 661 25.51 33.64 28.44
CA LYS A 661 24.70 33.54 29.66
C LYS A 661 23.96 34.84 29.91
N PHE A 662 22.65 34.76 30.10
CA PHE A 662 21.86 35.86 30.66
C PHE A 662 21.46 35.52 32.09
N ARG A 663 21.62 36.47 33.01
CA ARG A 663 21.19 36.32 34.40
C ARG A 663 20.44 37.57 34.84
N SER A 664 19.26 37.40 35.41
CA SER A 664 18.51 38.45 36.13
C SER A 664 18.49 38.19 37.63
N ASP A 665 18.35 39.24 38.42
CA ASP A 665 18.20 39.20 39.88
C ASP A 665 16.72 39.29 40.32
N GLU A 666 16.48 39.45 41.62
CA GLU A 666 15.14 39.44 42.22
C GLU A 666 14.48 40.83 42.31
N LEU A 667 15.14 41.89 41.82
CA LEU A 667 14.76 43.27 42.14
C LEU A 667 14.07 43.99 40.99
N SER A 668 14.62 43.92 39.77
CA SER A 668 14.12 44.70 38.65
C SER A 668 14.24 43.97 37.32
N SER A 669 13.45 44.41 36.34
CA SER A 669 13.50 43.89 34.98
C SER A 669 13.45 45.03 33.96
N SER A 670 13.84 44.72 32.74
CA SER A 670 13.83 45.62 31.59
C SER A 670 13.43 44.84 30.34
N GLN A 671 13.29 45.51 29.20
CA GLN A 671 12.77 44.94 27.96
C GLN A 671 13.54 43.71 27.46
N GLY A 672 14.82 43.57 27.83
CA GLY A 672 15.64 42.43 27.44
C GLY A 672 16.48 42.68 26.20
N PHE A 673 16.77 41.64 25.44
CA PHE A 673 17.60 41.74 24.24
C PHE A 673 17.11 40.82 23.11
N ARG A 674 17.50 41.19 21.89
CA ARG A 674 17.40 40.35 20.69
C ARG A 674 18.77 40.24 20.05
N ALA A 675 19.25 39.01 19.90
CA ALA A 675 20.56 38.68 19.35
C ALA A 675 20.43 37.87 18.06
N VAL A 676 21.25 38.20 17.07
CA VAL A 676 21.34 37.51 15.78
C VAL A 676 22.75 36.96 15.63
N TYR A 677 22.84 35.68 15.24
CA TYR A 677 24.10 35.01 14.97
C TYR A 677 24.16 34.45 13.54
N SER A 678 25.38 34.32 13.02
CA SER A 678 25.65 33.75 11.70
C SER A 678 27.00 33.06 11.68
N LEU A 679 27.13 32.01 10.88
CA LEU A 679 28.40 31.35 10.62
C LEU A 679 29.16 32.09 9.52
N LEU A 680 30.42 32.38 9.81
CA LEU A 680 31.38 32.88 8.83
C LEU A 680 32.14 31.68 8.27
N HIS A 681 31.97 31.44 6.98
CA HIS A 681 32.64 30.39 6.23
C HIS A 681 34.04 30.83 5.74
N GLY A 682 34.93 29.87 5.51
CA GLY A 682 36.19 30.11 4.80
C GLY A 682 37.40 30.44 5.69
N VAL A 683 37.51 29.79 6.85
CA VAL A 683 38.70 29.93 7.72
C VAL A 683 39.67 28.78 7.48
N ASP A 684 40.98 29.07 7.50
CA ASP A 684 42.04 28.06 7.37
C ASP A 684 41.91 26.99 8.46
N ILE A 685 41.72 25.73 8.05
CA ILE A 685 41.74 24.57 8.92
C ILE A 685 43.21 24.19 9.17
N THR A 686 43.69 24.35 10.41
CA THR A 686 45.05 23.92 10.79
C THR A 686 44.98 22.75 11.78
N GLY A 687 45.58 21.61 11.43
CA GLY A 687 45.65 20.42 12.28
C GLY A 687 46.52 19.31 11.68
N THR A 688 46.90 18.32 12.48
CA THR A 688 47.71 17.16 12.04
C THR A 688 46.88 16.02 11.42
N SER A 689 45.56 16.14 11.44
CA SER A 689 44.59 15.27 10.78
C SER A 689 43.25 16.00 10.67
N GLY A 690 42.47 15.70 9.63
CA GLY A 690 41.14 16.24 9.36
C GLY A 690 40.27 15.20 8.70
#